data_AF-A0AAP2Z8M5-F1
#
_entry.id   AF-A0AAP2Z8M5-F1
#
_cell.length_a   1.000
_cell.length_b   1.000
_cell.length_c   1.000
_cell.angle_alpha   90.00
_cell.angle_beta   90.00
_cell.angle_gamma   90.00
#
_symmetry.space_group_name_H-M   'P 1'
#
loop_
_entity.id
_entity.type
_entity.pdbx_description
1 polymer ?
#
loop_
_entity_poly.entity_id
_entity_poly.type
_entity_poly.pdbx_seq_one_letter_code
_entity_poly.pdbx_strand_id
1 'polypeptide(L)'
;MRTTKIGAVLVALLVVASMGAAAFGAGTSTFESTQEEVAPGDADQADEVYVSDNGDAVLVYEEDHSDDPDAQALAGSFGLETHTGLMHALYTADFSEMDEDGAEELGMTGDMSMHMTPDKVASSADLTFYDMEDTEDLETFDFSADIEQTSSSASSNIDFTFVESTDNWVEQEQSVDLEATTETTATTFSSSGTMTAETGNEMAAQEFGGMELRLTQDGDAYDLEVSEERTVYQPHAWETEDAAEQTLEDQYRQQAIMLGGQVDVTLESYAYDESGEMPAADLEYTVRFDGIQTQVREMIAAELQNDPELDLNQNEAQALADRLVSLEIDEVYFSAEASGTQVNAEWNVELSNYDEAVLGVVEIADSLDDVDDELADQFDEMQAVIEAQQAADLVQTTEMSLYAGERPDETFVEFSASMDTQNWGAYVNELEDRGVEQFAAETQFTMDAELVGDELQLTYDFESSEEAMLEQALAELETAIENDPYADDEMLTAIENFREADFEIAAMSMSATNEEMEFEAAMSFDDMTALDGVPFETDDGETITAIHAETEDGVTTFYITLENYVGENADEAEVREKDQVGPDTEVHLPGEWDRDFPSIDEEAVQSYLEQVQGSESSSGLDTTTVLVGVAIVGGLFIAYRKFY
;
A
#
# COMPACT_ATOMS: atom_id res chain seq x y z
N MET A 1 17.92 -31.63 -14.27
CA MET A 1 19.28 -31.08 -14.00
C MET A 1 20.10 -30.91 -15.30
N ARG A 2 19.58 -30.18 -16.29
CA ARG A 2 20.33 -29.65 -17.47
C ARG A 2 19.64 -28.44 -18.10
N THR A 3 18.36 -28.23 -17.83
CA THR A 3 17.60 -26.99 -18.08
C THR A 3 17.97 -25.85 -17.12
N THR A 4 18.55 -26.17 -15.95
CA THR A 4 18.70 -25.22 -14.82
C THR A 4 19.55 -23.98 -15.13
N LYS A 5 20.63 -24.09 -15.91
CA LYS A 5 21.50 -22.94 -16.23
C LYS A 5 20.90 -21.93 -17.22
N ILE A 6 19.89 -22.31 -18.00
CA ILE A 6 19.08 -21.35 -18.80
C ILE A 6 17.99 -20.75 -17.91
N GLY A 7 17.45 -21.58 -17.00
CA GLY A 7 16.61 -21.12 -15.90
C GLY A 7 17.27 -19.97 -15.14
N ALA A 8 18.56 -20.04 -14.80
CA ALA A 8 19.26 -18.95 -14.10
C ALA A 8 19.21 -17.60 -14.84
N VAL A 9 19.35 -17.56 -16.17
CA VAL A 9 19.29 -16.30 -16.94
C VAL A 9 17.86 -15.78 -17.08
N LEU A 10 16.88 -16.67 -17.29
CA LEU A 10 15.47 -16.29 -17.31
C LEU A 10 14.96 -15.90 -15.91
N VAL A 11 15.49 -16.50 -14.85
CA VAL A 11 15.18 -16.16 -13.45
C VAL A 11 15.85 -14.85 -13.06
N ALA A 12 17.08 -14.56 -13.51
CA ALA A 12 17.68 -13.23 -13.32
C ALA A 12 16.81 -12.14 -13.98
N LEU A 13 16.37 -12.36 -15.23
CA LEU A 13 15.45 -11.44 -15.92
C LEU A 13 14.08 -11.35 -15.24
N LEU A 14 13.51 -12.45 -14.74
CA LEU A 14 12.24 -12.45 -14.02
C LEU A 14 12.33 -11.82 -12.62
N VAL A 15 13.45 -11.98 -11.92
CA VAL A 15 13.70 -11.35 -10.60
C VAL A 15 13.85 -9.84 -10.78
N VAL A 16 14.66 -9.39 -11.73
CA VAL A 16 14.76 -7.97 -12.09
C VAL A 16 13.41 -7.41 -12.53
N ALA A 17 12.63 -8.14 -13.33
CA ALA A 17 11.27 -7.72 -13.71
C ALA A 17 10.32 -7.63 -12.51
N SER A 18 10.36 -8.58 -11.58
CA SER A 18 9.52 -8.53 -10.36
C SER A 18 9.93 -7.42 -9.39
N MET A 19 11.22 -7.07 -9.33
CA MET A 19 11.69 -5.93 -8.52
C MET A 19 11.34 -4.58 -9.15
N GLY A 20 11.28 -4.48 -10.49
CA GLY A 20 10.77 -3.30 -11.19
C GLY A 20 9.25 -3.14 -11.10
N ALA A 21 8.50 -4.24 -11.15
CA ALA A 21 7.03 -4.21 -11.08
C ALA A 21 6.49 -3.85 -9.68
N ALA A 22 7.23 -4.17 -8.61
CA ALA A 22 6.81 -3.89 -7.24
C ALA A 22 6.72 -2.37 -6.89
N ALA A 23 7.23 -1.50 -7.76
CA ALA A 23 7.19 -0.05 -7.55
C ALA A 23 5.89 0.65 -8.04
N PHE A 24 4.98 -0.07 -8.72
CA PHE A 24 3.87 0.53 -9.46
C PHE A 24 2.52 -0.21 -9.32
N GLY A 25 2.22 -0.76 -8.13
CA GLY A 25 0.85 -1.20 -7.83
C GLY A 25 0.71 -2.18 -6.66
N ALA A 26 0.03 -1.76 -5.61
CA ALA A 26 -0.46 -2.62 -4.53
C ALA A 26 -1.97 -2.42 -4.39
N GLY A 27 -2.77 -3.40 -4.85
CA GLY A 27 -4.22 -3.37 -4.68
C GLY A 27 -4.62 -3.57 -3.22
N THR A 28 -5.58 -2.78 -2.75
CA THR A 28 -6.08 -2.79 -1.37
C THR A 28 -6.87 -4.07 -1.05
N SER A 29 -7.01 -4.39 0.25
CA SER A 29 -7.84 -5.50 0.73
C SER A 29 -8.62 -5.08 1.97
N THR A 30 -9.95 -5.03 1.84
CA THR A 30 -10.89 -4.48 2.82
C THR A 30 -11.02 -5.33 4.09
N PHE A 31 -11.27 -4.66 5.22
CA PHE A 31 -11.76 -5.29 6.45
C PHE A 31 -13.30 -5.21 6.49
N GLU A 32 -13.97 -6.29 6.90
CA GLU A 32 -15.42 -6.28 7.16
C GLU A 32 -15.69 -5.74 8.57
N SER A 33 -16.31 -4.55 8.68
CA SER A 33 -17.00 -4.09 9.89
C SER A 33 -18.52 -4.19 9.70
N THR A 34 -19.24 -4.76 10.67
CA THR A 34 -20.70 -4.94 10.59
C THR A 34 -21.42 -3.98 11.52
N GLN A 35 -22.15 -3.02 10.95
CA GLN A 35 -23.16 -2.22 11.66
C GLN A 35 -24.40 -2.04 10.76
N GLU A 36 -25.56 -1.75 11.34
CA GLU A 36 -26.85 -1.80 10.63
C GLU A 36 -27.28 -0.39 10.15
N GLU A 37 -27.81 -0.34 8.93
CA GLU A 37 -28.02 0.85 8.08
C GLU A 37 -29.13 1.79 8.60
N VAL A 38 -28.85 3.11 8.68
CA VAL A 38 -29.85 4.16 8.98
C VAL A 38 -29.69 5.37 8.03
N ALA A 39 -30.33 5.30 6.86
CA ALA A 39 -30.39 6.42 5.91
C ALA A 39 -31.47 7.44 6.33
N PRO A 40 -31.17 8.75 6.48
CA PRO A 40 -32.13 9.78 6.90
C PRO A 40 -33.07 10.22 5.76
N GLY A 41 -33.83 9.27 5.20
CA GLY A 41 -34.76 9.49 4.08
C GLY A 41 -36.06 8.68 4.11
N ASP A 42 -36.06 7.46 4.65
CA ASP A 42 -37.22 6.53 4.60
C ASP A 42 -38.11 6.57 5.87
N ALA A 43 -37.96 7.63 6.69
CA ALA A 43 -38.67 7.78 7.96
C ALA A 43 -40.19 8.01 7.77
N ASP A 44 -40.99 7.11 8.37
CA ASP A 44 -42.44 7.29 8.54
C ASP A 44 -42.75 8.57 9.36
N GLN A 45 -44.00 9.05 9.28
CA GLN A 45 -44.48 10.33 9.87
C GLN A 45 -43.93 10.64 11.28
N ALA A 46 -43.37 11.85 11.45
CA ALA A 46 -42.74 12.33 12.69
C ALA A 46 -43.62 12.16 13.95
N ASP A 47 -43.00 11.91 15.10
CA ASP A 47 -43.68 11.69 16.37
C ASP A 47 -44.21 13.00 16.98
N GLU A 48 -43.39 14.06 17.00
CA GLU A 48 -43.78 15.40 17.44
C GLU A 48 -43.39 16.46 16.42
N VAL A 49 -44.23 17.49 16.24
CA VAL A 49 -43.94 18.64 15.38
C VAL A 49 -44.21 19.96 16.11
N TYR A 50 -43.18 20.80 16.19
CA TYR A 50 -43.19 22.07 16.92
C TYR A 50 -43.10 23.25 15.96
N VAL A 51 -44.13 24.10 15.92
CA VAL A 51 -44.22 25.22 14.96
C VAL A 51 -43.97 26.56 15.64
N SER A 52 -43.21 27.44 14.98
CA SER A 52 -42.84 28.79 15.45
C SER A 52 -43.82 29.89 15.01
N ASP A 53 -43.79 31.06 15.67
CA ASP A 53 -44.66 32.21 15.34
C ASP A 53 -44.52 32.68 13.87
N ASN A 54 -43.33 32.50 13.28
CA ASN A 54 -43.02 32.89 11.90
C ASN A 54 -43.27 31.79 10.86
N GLY A 55 -43.46 30.53 11.27
CA GLY A 55 -43.88 29.43 10.39
C GLY A 55 -42.83 28.33 10.19
N ASP A 56 -41.63 28.48 10.74
CA ASP A 56 -40.63 27.40 10.79
C ASP A 56 -41.12 26.26 11.69
N ALA A 57 -40.54 25.08 11.55
CA ALA A 57 -40.83 23.95 12.43
C ALA A 57 -39.59 23.13 12.80
N VAL A 58 -39.68 22.43 13.93
CA VAL A 58 -38.81 21.29 14.25
C VAL A 58 -39.68 20.04 14.18
N LEU A 59 -39.26 19.07 13.35
CA LEU A 59 -39.78 17.69 13.35
C LEU A 59 -38.95 16.86 14.33
N VAL A 60 -39.60 15.99 15.10
CA VAL A 60 -38.94 15.07 16.05
C VAL A 60 -39.32 13.63 15.69
N TYR A 61 -38.33 12.75 15.66
CA TYR A 61 -38.47 11.32 15.45
C TYR A 61 -37.74 10.58 16.58
N GLU A 62 -38.38 9.62 17.26
CA GLU A 62 -37.79 8.83 18.34
C GLU A 62 -37.61 7.35 17.92
N GLU A 63 -36.36 6.91 17.76
CA GLU A 63 -36.05 5.49 17.54
C GLU A 63 -35.65 4.78 18.84
N ASP A 64 -36.46 3.80 19.26
CA ASP A 64 -36.26 2.98 20.46
C ASP A 64 -35.51 1.69 20.12
N HIS A 65 -34.19 1.72 20.28
CA HIS A 65 -33.28 0.58 20.12
C HIS A 65 -32.95 -0.09 21.48
N SER A 66 -33.68 0.22 22.56
CA SER A 66 -33.36 -0.24 23.94
C SER A 66 -33.60 -1.74 24.22
N ASP A 67 -34.07 -2.51 23.23
CA ASP A 67 -34.07 -3.98 23.27
C ASP A 67 -32.70 -4.57 22.81
N ASP A 68 -31.78 -3.74 22.27
CA ASP A 68 -30.43 -4.10 21.82
C ASP A 68 -29.33 -3.64 22.81
N PRO A 69 -28.41 -4.52 23.27
CA PRO A 69 -27.39 -4.17 24.25
C PRO A 69 -26.26 -3.31 23.69
N ASP A 70 -25.96 -3.41 22.39
CA ASP A 70 -24.80 -2.73 21.79
C ASP A 70 -25.17 -1.26 21.53
N ALA A 71 -26.44 -1.00 21.16
CA ALA A 71 -27.02 0.34 21.11
C ALA A 71 -27.14 1.02 22.49
N GLN A 72 -27.16 0.26 23.59
CA GLN A 72 -27.19 0.80 24.97
C GLN A 72 -25.80 1.23 25.49
N ALA A 73 -24.72 0.69 24.91
CA ALA A 73 -23.36 1.12 25.25
C ALA A 73 -22.98 2.46 24.60
N LEU A 74 -23.60 2.80 23.47
CA LEU A 74 -23.36 4.02 22.71
C LEU A 74 -24.21 5.20 23.23
N ALA A 75 -23.57 6.33 23.51
CA ALA A 75 -24.20 7.61 23.78
C ALA A 75 -23.49 8.72 22.99
N GLY A 76 -24.21 9.75 22.54
CA GLY A 76 -23.58 10.81 21.74
C GLY A 76 -24.55 11.74 21.04
N SER A 77 -24.00 12.57 20.15
CA SER A 77 -24.76 13.46 19.28
C SER A 77 -24.10 13.69 17.93
N PHE A 78 -24.92 13.78 16.88
CA PHE A 78 -24.54 14.29 15.56
C PHE A 78 -25.27 15.62 15.30
N GLY A 79 -24.62 16.54 14.60
CA GLY A 79 -25.18 17.84 14.26
C GLY A 79 -24.70 18.33 12.89
N LEU A 80 -25.61 18.96 12.15
CA LEU A 80 -25.36 19.65 10.89
C LEU A 80 -26.13 20.97 10.91
N GLU A 81 -25.47 22.09 10.58
CA GLU A 81 -26.10 23.42 10.50
C GLU A 81 -25.68 24.18 9.22
N THR A 82 -26.64 24.45 8.34
CA THR A 82 -26.37 25.06 7.02
C THR A 82 -26.15 26.58 7.08
N HIS A 83 -26.44 27.25 8.20
CA HIS A 83 -26.19 28.70 8.36
C HIS A 83 -24.79 29.04 8.89
N THR A 84 -24.14 28.09 9.56
CA THR A 84 -22.77 28.17 10.09
C THR A 84 -21.79 27.43 9.18
N GLY A 85 -22.28 26.49 8.37
CA GLY A 85 -21.44 25.63 7.54
C GLY A 85 -20.74 24.53 8.34
N LEU A 86 -21.28 24.16 9.50
CA LEU A 86 -20.65 23.23 10.45
C LEU A 86 -21.32 21.86 10.43
N MET A 87 -20.49 20.82 10.50
CA MET A 87 -20.88 19.48 10.90
C MET A 87 -20.09 19.05 12.13
N HIS A 88 -20.71 18.29 13.03
CA HIS A 88 -20.10 17.76 14.24
C HIS A 88 -20.68 16.39 14.61
N ALA A 89 -19.85 15.48 15.05
CA ALA A 89 -20.22 14.20 15.64
C ALA A 89 -19.38 13.98 16.89
N LEU A 90 -20.01 13.59 18.00
CA LEU A 90 -19.35 13.20 19.23
C LEU A 90 -20.06 11.97 19.79
N TYR A 91 -19.36 10.86 19.87
CA TYR A 91 -19.89 9.59 20.38
C TYR A 91 -18.95 8.99 21.43
N THR A 92 -19.52 8.39 22.47
CA THR A 92 -18.83 7.64 23.50
C THR A 92 -19.46 6.25 23.60
N ALA A 93 -18.65 5.21 23.68
CA ALA A 93 -19.09 3.84 23.94
C ALA A 93 -18.51 3.34 25.27
N ASP A 94 -19.38 2.98 26.22
CA ASP A 94 -19.01 2.39 27.52
C ASP A 94 -19.25 0.88 27.50
N PHE A 95 -18.17 0.11 27.45
CA PHE A 95 -18.19 -1.35 27.40
C PHE A 95 -18.24 -1.98 28.80
N SER A 96 -18.14 -1.18 29.87
CA SER A 96 -18.02 -1.66 31.25
C SER A 96 -19.32 -2.22 31.85
N GLU A 97 -20.49 -1.89 31.27
CA GLU A 97 -21.79 -2.47 31.66
C GLU A 97 -22.21 -3.69 30.81
N MET A 98 -21.42 -4.12 29.83
CA MET A 98 -21.67 -5.37 29.08
C MET A 98 -21.54 -6.63 29.99
N ASP A 99 -22.31 -7.68 29.68
CA ASP A 99 -22.51 -8.83 30.59
C ASP A 99 -21.22 -9.70 30.76
N GLU A 100 -21.11 -10.49 31.84
CA GLU A 100 -19.89 -11.28 32.21
C GLU A 100 -19.40 -12.31 31.15
N ASP A 101 -20.14 -12.53 30.06
CA ASP A 101 -19.81 -13.40 28.92
C ASP A 101 -19.54 -12.61 27.60
N GLY A 102 -19.49 -11.27 27.64
CA GLY A 102 -19.38 -10.40 26.45
C GLY A 102 -18.66 -9.04 26.64
N ALA A 103 -18.29 -8.65 27.86
CA ALA A 103 -17.30 -7.59 28.08
C ALA A 103 -15.89 -8.10 27.71
N GLU A 104 -15.60 -8.16 26.41
CA GLU A 104 -14.25 -8.29 25.88
C GLU A 104 -13.55 -6.94 26.09
N GLU A 105 -12.37 -6.91 26.74
CA GLU A 105 -11.57 -5.68 26.81
C GLU A 105 -11.24 -5.24 25.37
N LEU A 106 -11.25 -3.94 25.08
CA LEU A 106 -11.15 -3.37 23.71
C LEU A 106 -9.90 -3.77 22.89
N GLY A 107 -8.99 -4.58 23.44
CA GLY A 107 -7.74 -5.02 22.83
C GLY A 107 -6.72 -3.89 22.60
N MET A 108 -7.12 -2.64 22.89
CA MET A 108 -6.41 -1.42 22.52
C MET A 108 -6.69 -0.30 23.53
N THR A 109 -5.70 0.54 23.77
CA THR A 109 -5.85 1.88 24.36
C THR A 109 -4.98 2.87 23.61
N GLY A 110 -5.39 4.13 23.51
CA GLY A 110 -4.55 5.15 22.86
C GLY A 110 -5.33 6.35 22.39
N ASP A 111 -4.64 7.25 21.71
CA ASP A 111 -5.20 8.44 21.07
C ASP A 111 -4.85 8.41 19.57
N MET A 112 -5.83 8.66 18.70
CA MET A 112 -5.68 8.86 17.26
C MET A 112 -6.26 10.22 16.88
N SER A 113 -5.66 10.92 15.91
CA SER A 113 -6.23 12.14 15.35
C SER A 113 -6.00 12.29 13.84
N MET A 114 -6.82 13.11 13.20
CA MET A 114 -6.68 13.54 11.81
C MET A 114 -7.08 15.00 11.69
N HIS A 115 -6.33 15.76 10.87
CA HIS A 115 -6.59 17.14 10.52
C HIS A 115 -6.43 17.32 9.00
N MET A 116 -7.38 18.00 8.40
CA MET A 116 -7.44 18.19 6.95
C MET A 116 -7.87 19.62 6.61
N THR A 117 -7.23 20.18 5.60
CA THR A 117 -7.47 21.52 5.00
C THR A 117 -7.14 21.42 3.51
N PRO A 118 -7.65 22.32 2.63
CA PRO A 118 -7.33 22.27 1.20
C PRO A 118 -5.83 22.17 0.87
N ASP A 119 -4.97 22.89 1.60
CA ASP A 119 -3.50 22.88 1.37
C ASP A 119 -2.75 21.73 2.09
N LYS A 120 -3.39 20.91 2.96
CA LYS A 120 -2.68 19.97 3.86
C LYS A 120 -3.55 18.87 4.46
N VAL A 121 -2.98 17.66 4.56
CA VAL A 121 -3.44 16.53 5.38
C VAL A 121 -2.39 16.21 6.46
N ALA A 122 -2.84 15.87 7.67
CA ALA A 122 -2.01 15.24 8.70
C ALA A 122 -2.87 14.31 9.58
N SER A 123 -2.28 13.23 10.08
CA SER A 123 -2.96 12.25 10.95
C SER A 123 -2.32 12.27 12.35
N SER A 124 -2.33 11.15 13.08
CA SER A 124 -1.35 10.65 14.08
C SER A 124 -2.04 9.60 14.95
N ALA A 125 -1.29 8.67 15.53
CA ALA A 125 -1.78 7.94 16.71
C ALA A 125 -0.66 7.45 17.62
N ASP A 126 -1.01 7.28 18.88
CA ASP A 126 -0.24 6.59 19.93
C ASP A 126 -1.14 5.49 20.50
N LEU A 127 -0.98 4.26 20.02
CA LEU A 127 -1.83 3.10 20.32
C LEU A 127 -1.02 2.04 21.07
N THR A 128 -1.64 1.38 22.04
CA THR A 128 -1.12 0.19 22.73
C THR A 128 -2.12 -0.94 22.61
N PHE A 129 -1.71 -2.09 22.11
CA PHE A 129 -2.53 -3.29 21.95
C PHE A 129 -2.20 -4.35 23.01
N TYR A 130 -3.23 -5.06 23.50
CA TYR A 130 -3.17 -5.99 24.64
C TYR A 130 -3.85 -7.34 24.31
N ASP A 131 -3.50 -8.39 25.07
CA ASP A 131 -4.12 -9.73 25.06
C ASP A 131 -4.24 -10.40 23.67
N MET A 132 -3.33 -10.08 22.75
CA MET A 132 -3.27 -10.70 21.42
C MET A 132 -2.86 -12.18 21.51
N GLU A 133 -3.78 -13.10 21.18
CA GLU A 133 -3.59 -14.56 21.35
C GLU A 133 -2.30 -15.13 20.70
N ASP A 134 -1.78 -14.51 19.65
CA ASP A 134 -0.59 -14.95 18.90
C ASP A 134 0.75 -14.35 19.45
N THR A 135 0.77 -13.53 20.51
CA THR A 135 2.03 -12.96 21.06
C THR A 135 2.71 -13.77 22.17
N GLU A 136 2.12 -14.86 22.69
CA GLU A 136 2.74 -15.67 23.78
C GLU A 136 4.14 -16.22 23.42
N ASP A 137 4.42 -16.42 22.12
CA ASP A 137 5.70 -16.92 21.59
C ASP A 137 6.61 -15.80 21.02
N LEU A 138 6.20 -14.53 21.05
CA LEU A 138 6.96 -13.39 20.49
C LEU A 138 7.94 -12.81 21.53
N GLU A 139 9.26 -12.92 21.30
CA GLU A 139 10.28 -12.38 22.22
C GLU A 139 10.64 -10.91 21.93
N THR A 140 10.54 -10.48 20.67
CA THR A 140 10.83 -9.10 20.25
C THR A 140 10.11 -8.79 18.95
N PHE A 141 9.48 -7.62 18.88
CA PHE A 141 9.07 -6.95 17.65
C PHE A 141 9.45 -5.49 17.80
N ASP A 142 10.08 -4.93 16.77
CA ASP A 142 10.57 -3.56 16.69
C ASP A 142 10.54 -3.19 15.20
N PHE A 143 9.80 -2.16 14.83
CA PHE A 143 9.70 -1.64 13.48
C PHE A 143 9.82 -0.12 13.55
N SER A 144 10.68 0.47 12.74
CA SER A 144 10.84 1.91 12.63
C SER A 144 10.90 2.30 11.15
N ALA A 145 10.23 3.38 10.76
CA ALA A 145 10.28 3.92 9.40
C ALA A 145 10.24 5.45 9.43
N ASP A 146 11.12 6.08 8.65
CA ASP A 146 11.30 7.53 8.55
C ASP A 146 11.47 7.87 7.06
N ILE A 147 10.50 8.58 6.49
CA ILE A 147 10.44 8.96 5.07
C ILE A 147 10.26 10.48 4.99
N GLU A 148 11.25 11.19 4.47
CA GLU A 148 11.19 12.63 4.23
C GLU A 148 11.25 12.89 2.72
N GLN A 149 10.21 13.52 2.17
CA GLN A 149 10.18 14.12 0.85
C GLN A 149 9.87 15.62 1.00
N THR A 150 10.64 16.47 0.33
CA THR A 150 10.45 17.93 0.29
C THR A 150 10.70 18.42 -1.12
N SER A 151 10.44 19.70 -1.39
CA SER A 151 10.86 20.42 -2.61
C SER A 151 12.39 20.44 -2.85
N SER A 152 13.21 19.75 -2.03
CA SER A 152 14.67 19.70 -2.17
C SER A 152 15.36 18.36 -1.83
N SER A 153 14.75 17.49 -1.03
CA SER A 153 15.27 16.19 -0.57
C SER A 153 14.22 15.10 -0.74
N ALA A 154 14.65 13.87 -1.01
CA ALA A 154 13.84 12.67 -0.81
C ALA A 154 14.71 11.54 -0.26
N SER A 155 14.32 11.00 0.88
CA SER A 155 15.02 9.91 1.57
C SER A 155 14.05 9.04 2.36
N SER A 156 14.38 7.77 2.52
CA SER A 156 13.70 6.87 3.46
C SER A 156 14.68 6.04 4.27
N ASN A 157 14.25 5.64 5.46
CA ASN A 157 14.88 4.67 6.34
C ASN A 157 13.76 3.74 6.83
N ILE A 158 14.01 2.43 6.83
CA ILE A 158 13.11 1.40 7.36
C ILE A 158 14.00 0.39 8.09
N ASP A 159 13.74 0.16 9.37
CA ASP A 159 14.38 -0.84 10.21
C ASP A 159 13.31 -1.78 10.79
N PHE A 160 13.62 -3.08 10.87
CA PHE A 160 12.70 -4.11 11.35
C PHE A 160 13.46 -5.23 12.06
N THR A 161 13.06 -5.54 13.30
CA THR A 161 13.56 -6.66 14.10
C THR A 161 12.40 -7.50 14.62
N PHE A 162 12.50 -8.81 14.42
CA PHE A 162 11.53 -9.81 14.87
C PHE A 162 12.26 -11.01 15.48
N VAL A 163 11.82 -11.46 16.66
CA VAL A 163 12.32 -12.67 17.33
C VAL A 163 11.15 -13.45 17.91
N GLU A 164 11.06 -14.73 17.57
CA GLU A 164 10.00 -15.67 17.95
C GLU A 164 10.63 -16.87 18.69
N SER A 165 10.17 -17.17 19.91
CA SER A 165 10.45 -18.43 20.60
C SER A 165 9.80 -19.57 19.84
N THR A 166 10.50 -20.69 19.61
CA THR A 166 9.91 -21.83 18.89
C THR A 166 10.05 -23.15 19.63
N ASP A 167 8.94 -23.90 19.69
CA ASP A 167 8.90 -25.29 20.19
C ASP A 167 9.56 -26.28 19.20
N ASN A 168 10.10 -25.79 18.06
CA ASN A 168 10.75 -26.59 17.02
C ASN A 168 12.25 -26.79 17.31
N TRP A 169 12.62 -28.04 17.64
CA TRP A 169 14.02 -28.43 17.76
C TRP A 169 14.73 -28.44 16.39
N VAL A 170 15.41 -27.34 16.06
CA VAL A 170 16.40 -27.29 14.98
C VAL A 170 17.73 -27.84 15.52
N GLU A 171 18.29 -28.91 14.92
CA GLU A 171 19.50 -29.56 15.47
C GLU A 171 20.79 -28.73 15.30
N GLN A 172 20.82 -27.77 14.38
CA GLN A 172 21.96 -26.93 14.01
C GLN A 172 21.47 -25.57 13.53
N GLU A 173 22.18 -24.49 13.87
CA GLU A 173 21.87 -23.11 13.45
C GLU A 173 21.84 -22.97 11.92
N GLN A 174 20.85 -22.22 11.42
CA GLN A 174 20.70 -21.86 10.01
C GLN A 174 20.52 -20.35 9.91
N SER A 175 21.12 -19.70 8.92
CA SER A 175 20.91 -18.26 8.70
C SER A 175 21.16 -17.85 7.26
N VAL A 176 20.63 -16.70 6.87
CA VAL A 176 21.02 -15.90 5.71
C VAL A 176 21.36 -14.50 6.20
N ASP A 177 22.47 -13.98 5.70
CA ASP A 177 22.98 -12.63 5.88
C ASP A 177 23.12 -12.07 4.46
N LEU A 178 22.58 -10.88 4.18
CA LEU A 178 22.53 -10.27 2.86
C LEU A 178 22.75 -8.77 2.99
N GLU A 179 23.66 -8.23 2.18
CA GLU A 179 23.91 -6.79 2.00
C GLU A 179 23.74 -6.47 0.51
N ALA A 180 22.96 -5.46 0.14
CA ALA A 180 22.79 -5.06 -1.26
C ALA A 180 22.63 -3.54 -1.44
N THR A 181 23.09 -3.06 -2.59
CA THR A 181 22.92 -1.67 -3.05
C THR A 181 22.36 -1.70 -4.47
N THR A 182 21.26 -0.99 -4.69
CA THR A 182 20.66 -0.75 -6.00
C THR A 182 20.75 0.74 -6.32
N GLU A 183 21.23 1.10 -7.50
CA GLU A 183 21.21 2.48 -8.01
C GLU A 183 20.40 2.52 -9.31
N THR A 184 19.33 3.31 -9.29
CA THR A 184 18.45 3.54 -10.43
C THR A 184 18.58 4.99 -10.89
N THR A 185 18.74 5.18 -12.18
CA THR A 185 18.59 6.47 -12.87
C THR A 185 17.49 6.35 -13.91
N ALA A 186 17.11 7.48 -14.49
CA ALA A 186 16.12 7.54 -15.55
C ALA A 186 16.45 6.73 -16.82
N THR A 187 17.68 6.21 -16.99
CA THR A 187 18.06 5.36 -18.16
C THR A 187 18.90 4.13 -17.81
N THR A 188 19.37 3.99 -16.56
CA THR A 188 20.25 2.89 -16.11
C THR A 188 19.75 2.27 -14.81
N PHE A 189 19.86 0.95 -14.70
CA PHE A 189 19.64 0.21 -13.47
C PHE A 189 20.93 -0.54 -13.11
N SER A 190 21.34 -0.46 -11.85
CA SER A 190 22.39 -1.33 -11.32
C SER A 190 22.03 -1.90 -9.95
N SER A 191 22.48 -3.12 -9.68
CA SER A 191 22.31 -3.76 -8.38
C SER A 191 23.52 -4.64 -8.08
N SER A 192 24.12 -4.45 -6.91
CA SER A 192 25.26 -5.22 -6.43
C SER A 192 25.07 -5.62 -4.98
N GLY A 193 25.67 -6.73 -4.56
CA GLY A 193 25.50 -7.20 -3.19
C GLY A 193 26.24 -8.48 -2.88
N THR A 194 26.13 -8.92 -1.62
CA THR A 194 26.64 -10.20 -1.14
C THR A 194 25.59 -10.92 -0.30
N MET A 195 25.68 -12.25 -0.25
CA MET A 195 24.83 -13.10 0.56
C MET A 195 25.67 -14.21 1.21
N THR A 196 25.58 -14.35 2.53
CA THR A 196 26.23 -15.39 3.32
C THR A 196 25.18 -16.28 4.00
N ALA A 197 25.06 -17.54 3.56
CA ALA A 197 24.09 -18.49 4.09
C ALA A 197 24.74 -19.65 4.87
N GLU A 198 24.34 -19.85 6.13
CA GLU A 198 24.72 -20.99 6.97
C GLU A 198 23.66 -22.10 6.81
N THR A 199 23.99 -23.17 6.08
CA THR A 199 23.01 -24.16 5.58
C THR A 199 22.73 -25.32 6.55
N GLY A 200 23.17 -25.21 7.80
CA GLY A 200 23.12 -26.25 8.82
C GLY A 200 23.90 -27.54 8.51
N ASN A 201 24.33 -27.82 7.27
CA ASN A 201 25.04 -29.05 6.92
C ASN A 201 25.92 -28.93 5.66
N GLU A 202 27.13 -29.49 5.73
CA GLU A 202 28.16 -29.43 4.68
C GLU A 202 27.69 -29.97 3.31
N MET A 203 26.71 -30.88 3.28
CA MET A 203 26.21 -31.47 2.04
C MET A 203 25.28 -30.55 1.27
N ALA A 204 24.51 -29.68 1.95
CA ALA A 204 23.68 -28.68 1.28
C ALA A 204 24.54 -27.58 0.66
N ALA A 205 25.50 -27.02 1.43
CA ALA A 205 26.47 -26.07 0.89
C ALA A 205 27.23 -26.62 -0.33
N GLN A 206 27.67 -27.89 -0.30
CA GLN A 206 28.35 -28.53 -1.43
C GLN A 206 27.49 -28.70 -2.71
N GLU A 207 26.16 -28.52 -2.68
CA GLU A 207 25.36 -28.50 -3.92
C GLU A 207 25.47 -27.18 -4.70
N PHE A 208 25.86 -26.08 -4.05
CA PHE A 208 26.12 -24.78 -4.70
C PHE A 208 27.49 -24.76 -5.41
N GLY A 209 28.50 -25.38 -4.78
CA GLY A 209 29.84 -25.56 -5.35
C GLY A 209 30.69 -24.29 -5.33
N GLY A 210 31.63 -24.21 -6.26
CA GLY A 210 32.36 -22.99 -6.63
C GLY A 210 31.97 -22.60 -8.06
N MET A 211 31.38 -21.42 -8.26
CA MET A 211 30.97 -20.93 -9.58
C MET A 211 31.15 -19.42 -9.69
N GLU A 212 31.68 -18.98 -10.82
CA GLU A 212 31.73 -17.57 -11.23
C GLU A 212 31.12 -17.46 -12.63
N LEU A 213 30.29 -16.45 -12.85
CA LEU A 213 29.61 -16.16 -14.12
C LEU A 213 29.77 -14.67 -14.41
N ARG A 214 30.16 -14.31 -15.64
CA ARG A 214 30.09 -12.95 -16.17
C ARG A 214 29.47 -12.98 -17.56
N LEU A 215 28.36 -12.28 -17.74
CA LEU A 215 27.65 -12.10 -19.00
C LEU A 215 27.76 -10.62 -19.42
N THR A 216 28.19 -10.37 -20.65
CA THR A 216 28.31 -9.02 -21.23
C THR A 216 27.82 -9.00 -22.67
N GLN A 217 27.20 -7.91 -23.11
CA GLN A 217 26.72 -7.74 -24.50
C GLN A 217 27.74 -6.97 -25.36
N ASP A 218 27.96 -7.45 -26.60
CA ASP A 218 28.78 -6.81 -27.65
C ASP A 218 27.90 -6.60 -28.89
N GLY A 219 26.93 -5.69 -28.77
CA GLY A 219 25.92 -5.40 -29.79
C GLY A 219 24.92 -6.54 -30.00
N ASP A 220 25.05 -7.27 -31.12
CA ASP A 220 24.16 -8.39 -31.51
C ASP A 220 24.60 -9.74 -30.87
N ALA A 221 25.64 -9.72 -30.04
CA ALA A 221 26.29 -10.90 -29.47
C ALA A 221 26.39 -10.83 -27.94
N TYR A 222 26.44 -12.00 -27.30
CA TYR A 222 26.56 -12.14 -25.85
C TYR A 222 27.76 -13.02 -25.53
N ASP A 223 28.74 -12.50 -24.79
CA ASP A 223 29.86 -13.26 -24.28
C ASP A 223 29.55 -13.67 -22.82
N LEU A 224 29.59 -14.97 -22.53
CA LEU A 224 29.41 -15.56 -21.21
C LEU A 224 30.72 -16.22 -20.76
N GLU A 225 31.43 -15.59 -19.84
CA GLU A 225 32.57 -16.15 -19.10
C GLU A 225 32.06 -17.00 -17.93
N VAL A 226 32.67 -18.16 -17.71
CA VAL A 226 32.31 -19.10 -16.63
C VAL A 226 33.58 -19.67 -15.99
N SER A 227 33.64 -19.62 -14.67
CA SER A 227 34.47 -20.52 -13.86
C SER A 227 33.56 -21.50 -13.11
N GLU A 228 33.83 -22.80 -13.11
CA GLU A 228 33.11 -23.76 -12.24
C GLU A 228 34.00 -24.93 -11.77
N GLU A 229 33.96 -25.23 -10.46
CA GLU A 229 34.29 -26.58 -9.97
C GLU A 229 33.01 -27.43 -10.00
N ARG A 230 33.07 -28.58 -10.68
CA ARG A 230 31.91 -29.45 -10.91
C ARG A 230 32.18 -30.92 -10.60
N THR A 231 31.23 -31.55 -9.91
CA THR A 231 31.19 -33.01 -9.75
C THR A 231 30.89 -33.71 -11.10
N VAL A 232 31.73 -34.68 -11.48
CA VAL A 232 31.70 -35.37 -12.77
C VAL A 232 31.02 -36.74 -12.68
N TYR A 233 29.72 -36.78 -12.97
CA TYR A 233 28.93 -38.01 -13.07
C TYR A 233 29.21 -38.86 -14.33
N GLN A 234 29.95 -38.33 -15.31
CA GLN A 234 30.28 -39.03 -16.56
C GLN A 234 31.77 -38.82 -16.93
N PRO A 235 32.72 -39.49 -16.25
CA PRO A 235 34.18 -39.28 -16.39
C PRO A 235 34.68 -39.18 -17.85
N HIS A 236 34.27 -40.11 -18.71
CA HIS A 236 34.68 -40.16 -20.12
C HIS A 236 34.32 -38.92 -20.98
N ALA A 237 33.53 -37.98 -20.47
CA ALA A 237 33.21 -36.70 -21.12
C ALA A 237 34.08 -35.53 -20.61
N TRP A 238 34.84 -35.72 -19.53
CA TRP A 238 35.63 -34.68 -18.85
C TRP A 238 37.05 -35.13 -18.49
N GLU A 239 37.42 -36.40 -18.77
CA GLU A 239 38.73 -37.00 -18.45
C GLU A 239 39.93 -36.42 -19.23
N THR A 240 39.68 -35.55 -20.21
CA THR A 240 40.70 -34.79 -20.95
C THR A 240 40.15 -33.43 -21.42
N GLU A 241 41.03 -32.45 -21.53
CA GLU A 241 40.85 -31.12 -22.16
C GLU A 241 40.02 -31.19 -23.47
N ASP A 242 40.51 -31.93 -24.49
CA ASP A 242 39.80 -32.21 -25.77
C ASP A 242 38.34 -32.71 -25.60
N ALA A 243 38.03 -33.39 -24.50
CA ALA A 243 36.71 -33.98 -24.24
C ALA A 243 35.79 -33.03 -23.45
N ALA A 244 36.35 -32.26 -22.52
CA ALA A 244 35.65 -31.19 -21.82
C ALA A 244 35.24 -30.09 -22.80
N GLU A 245 36.18 -29.62 -23.65
CA GLU A 245 35.92 -28.67 -24.74
C GLU A 245 34.80 -29.18 -25.66
N GLN A 246 34.91 -30.42 -26.17
CA GLN A 246 33.87 -31.04 -26.99
C GLN A 246 32.52 -31.20 -26.27
N THR A 247 32.51 -31.43 -24.96
CA THR A 247 31.27 -31.57 -24.17
C THR A 247 30.61 -30.22 -23.91
N LEU A 248 31.39 -29.16 -23.69
CA LEU A 248 30.90 -27.78 -23.60
C LEU A 248 30.40 -27.29 -24.96
N GLU A 249 31.16 -27.52 -26.05
CA GLU A 249 30.70 -27.29 -27.42
C GLU A 249 29.36 -27.99 -27.68
N ASP A 250 29.29 -29.32 -27.57
CA ASP A 250 28.08 -30.08 -27.90
C ASP A 250 26.93 -29.83 -26.92
N GLN A 251 27.20 -29.27 -25.73
CA GLN A 251 26.18 -28.64 -24.89
C GLN A 251 25.70 -27.35 -25.59
N TYR A 252 26.47 -26.26 -25.49
CA TYR A 252 26.01 -24.91 -25.85
C TYR A 252 25.57 -24.76 -27.33
N ARG A 253 26.13 -25.58 -28.24
CA ARG A 253 25.69 -25.69 -29.64
C ARG A 253 24.24 -26.11 -29.78
N GLN A 254 23.69 -26.90 -28.85
CA GLN A 254 22.27 -27.23 -28.83
C GLN A 254 21.42 -26.02 -28.39
N GLN A 255 21.86 -25.24 -27.40
CA GLN A 255 21.21 -23.98 -27.03
C GLN A 255 21.18 -23.00 -28.21
N ALA A 256 22.33 -22.70 -28.83
CA ALA A 256 22.39 -21.77 -29.95
C ALA A 256 21.52 -22.19 -31.14
N ILE A 257 21.46 -23.49 -31.46
CA ILE A 257 20.57 -24.03 -32.52
C ILE A 257 19.09 -23.91 -32.14
N MET A 258 18.72 -24.01 -30.86
CA MET A 258 17.34 -23.74 -30.41
C MET A 258 17.02 -22.23 -30.46
N LEU A 259 18.01 -21.38 -30.16
CA LEU A 259 17.94 -19.92 -30.24
C LEU A 259 18.24 -19.37 -31.65
N GLY A 260 18.18 -20.19 -32.70
CA GLY A 260 18.36 -19.78 -34.10
C GLY A 260 19.75 -19.27 -34.52
N GLY A 261 20.65 -19.02 -33.57
CA GLY A 261 21.95 -18.39 -33.76
C GLY A 261 23.12 -19.37 -33.88
N GLN A 262 24.31 -18.87 -33.55
CA GLN A 262 25.57 -19.63 -33.51
C GLN A 262 26.23 -19.50 -32.14
N VAL A 263 27.21 -20.36 -31.87
CA VAL A 263 28.05 -20.27 -30.67
C VAL A 263 29.46 -20.73 -30.98
N ASP A 264 30.43 -20.00 -30.44
CA ASP A 264 31.83 -20.40 -30.32
C ASP A 264 32.17 -20.53 -28.83
N VAL A 265 32.85 -21.62 -28.45
CA VAL A 265 33.26 -21.92 -27.07
C VAL A 265 34.77 -21.95 -27.00
N THR A 266 35.36 -21.32 -25.99
CA THR A 266 36.81 -21.33 -25.72
C THR A 266 37.05 -21.85 -24.31
N LEU A 267 37.75 -22.98 -24.18
CA LEU A 267 38.22 -23.50 -22.90
C LEU A 267 39.59 -22.87 -22.59
N GLU A 268 39.70 -22.17 -21.48
CA GLU A 268 40.88 -21.37 -21.10
C GLU A 268 41.74 -22.05 -20.04
N SER A 269 41.09 -22.64 -19.04
CA SER A 269 41.71 -23.51 -18.03
C SER A 269 40.93 -24.80 -17.86
N TYR A 270 41.66 -25.85 -17.50
CA TYR A 270 41.16 -27.20 -17.32
C TYR A 270 42.02 -27.96 -16.31
N ALA A 271 41.39 -28.37 -15.22
CA ALA A 271 41.90 -29.39 -14.30
C ALA A 271 40.82 -30.46 -14.07
N TYR A 272 41.26 -31.68 -13.75
CA TYR A 272 40.38 -32.81 -13.48
C TYR A 272 41.03 -33.70 -12.43
N ASP A 273 40.32 -33.98 -11.34
CA ASP A 273 40.80 -34.80 -10.23
C ASP A 273 39.98 -36.08 -10.07
N GLU A 274 40.70 -37.20 -9.94
CA GLU A 274 40.15 -38.53 -9.65
C GLU A 274 40.44 -38.97 -8.20
N SER A 275 40.90 -38.06 -7.33
CA SER A 275 41.30 -38.38 -5.95
C SER A 275 40.13 -38.44 -4.96
N GLY A 276 38.99 -37.80 -5.27
CA GLY A 276 37.78 -37.75 -4.45
C GLY A 276 36.93 -39.04 -4.48
N GLU A 277 35.81 -39.04 -3.73
CA GLU A 277 34.82 -40.13 -3.82
C GLU A 277 34.00 -40.10 -5.12
N MET A 278 33.86 -38.91 -5.71
CA MET A 278 33.46 -38.68 -7.09
C MET A 278 34.55 -37.85 -7.78
N PRO A 279 34.82 -38.03 -9.09
CA PRO A 279 35.76 -37.16 -9.80
C PRO A 279 35.21 -35.74 -9.94
N ALA A 280 36.08 -34.75 -9.97
CA ALA A 280 35.75 -33.34 -10.16
C ALA A 280 36.47 -32.76 -11.39
N ALA A 281 35.89 -31.74 -12.01
CA ALA A 281 36.55 -30.91 -13.02
C ALA A 281 36.48 -29.45 -12.60
N ASP A 282 37.57 -28.72 -12.83
CA ASP A 282 37.77 -27.29 -12.58
C ASP A 282 38.03 -26.66 -13.96
N LEU A 283 37.21 -25.68 -14.33
CA LEU A 283 37.02 -25.21 -15.71
C LEU A 283 36.86 -23.69 -15.74
N GLU A 284 37.71 -23.01 -16.52
CA GLU A 284 37.50 -21.61 -16.94
C GLU A 284 37.20 -21.60 -18.44
N TYR A 285 36.05 -21.07 -18.87
CA TYR A 285 35.66 -21.05 -20.29
C TYR A 285 34.76 -19.87 -20.70
N THR A 286 34.94 -19.37 -21.92
CA THR A 286 34.08 -18.37 -22.57
C THR A 286 33.10 -19.03 -23.54
N VAL A 287 31.87 -18.53 -23.60
CA VAL A 287 30.82 -18.92 -24.56
C VAL A 287 30.28 -17.68 -25.25
N ARG A 288 30.61 -17.48 -26.53
CA ARG A 288 30.05 -16.38 -27.34
C ARG A 288 28.83 -16.87 -28.10
N PHE A 289 27.67 -16.25 -27.89
CA PHE A 289 26.47 -16.43 -28.71
C PHE A 289 26.32 -15.29 -29.72
N ASP A 290 26.25 -15.62 -31.01
CA ASP A 290 26.03 -14.62 -32.08
C ASP A 290 24.64 -14.82 -32.72
N GLY A 291 23.86 -13.72 -32.79
CA GLY A 291 22.62 -13.66 -33.57
C GLY A 291 21.42 -14.40 -32.97
N ILE A 292 21.38 -14.57 -31.64
CA ILE A 292 20.27 -15.22 -30.92
C ILE A 292 19.07 -14.29 -30.67
N GLN A 293 19.25 -12.97 -30.71
CA GLN A 293 18.24 -11.96 -30.33
C GLN A 293 16.88 -12.18 -31.00
N THR A 294 16.83 -12.49 -32.30
CA THR A 294 15.56 -12.72 -33.02
C THR A 294 14.75 -13.87 -32.43
N GLN A 295 15.40 -14.96 -32.00
CA GLN A 295 14.69 -16.12 -31.44
C GLN A 295 14.39 -15.91 -29.95
N VAL A 296 15.22 -15.17 -29.22
CA VAL A 296 14.93 -14.71 -27.85
C VAL A 296 13.69 -13.83 -27.86
N ARG A 297 13.60 -12.86 -28.78
CA ARG A 297 12.40 -12.04 -29.01
C ARG A 297 11.16 -12.85 -29.36
N GLU A 298 11.27 -13.79 -30.31
CA GLU A 298 10.17 -14.71 -30.63
C GLU A 298 9.75 -15.60 -29.44
N MET A 299 10.66 -15.87 -28.49
CA MET A 299 10.34 -16.59 -27.25
C MET A 299 9.67 -15.68 -26.21
N ILE A 300 10.18 -14.47 -25.97
CA ILE A 300 9.57 -13.49 -25.05
C ILE A 300 8.15 -13.15 -25.54
N ALA A 301 7.98 -12.84 -26.82
CA ALA A 301 6.66 -12.59 -27.42
C ALA A 301 5.72 -13.80 -27.38
N ALA A 302 6.26 -15.02 -27.34
CA ALA A 302 5.46 -16.22 -27.16
C ALA A 302 5.07 -16.44 -25.70
N GLU A 303 5.94 -16.18 -24.74
CA GLU A 303 5.63 -16.33 -23.31
C GLU A 303 4.58 -15.28 -22.89
N LEU A 304 4.81 -14.00 -23.22
CA LEU A 304 3.87 -12.88 -23.01
C LEU A 304 2.47 -13.12 -23.61
N GLN A 305 2.38 -13.84 -24.73
CA GLN A 305 1.11 -14.22 -25.37
C GLN A 305 0.46 -15.49 -24.77
N ASN A 306 1.21 -16.29 -24.00
CA ASN A 306 0.65 -17.43 -23.26
C ASN A 306 0.39 -17.10 -21.78
N ASP A 307 0.77 -15.90 -21.35
CA ASP A 307 0.47 -15.38 -20.02
C ASP A 307 -1.04 -15.01 -19.92
N PRO A 308 -1.79 -15.63 -18.99
CA PRO A 308 -3.22 -15.37 -18.83
C PRO A 308 -3.52 -14.09 -18.04
N GLU A 309 -2.51 -13.44 -17.45
CA GLU A 309 -2.66 -12.24 -16.61
C GLU A 309 -2.49 -10.96 -17.45
N LEU A 310 -1.80 -11.04 -18.60
CA LEU A 310 -1.56 -9.90 -19.51
C LEU A 310 -2.49 -9.85 -20.74
N ASP A 311 -3.16 -10.96 -21.11
CA ASP A 311 -4.02 -11.20 -22.31
C ASP A 311 -3.53 -10.60 -23.65
N LEU A 312 -2.21 -10.40 -23.80
CA LEU A 312 -1.62 -9.67 -24.93
C LEU A 312 -1.83 -10.37 -26.29
N ASN A 313 -2.31 -9.61 -27.27
CA ASN A 313 -2.42 -10.11 -28.63
C ASN A 313 -1.04 -10.16 -29.32
N GLN A 314 -0.99 -10.77 -30.50
CA GLN A 314 0.27 -11.08 -31.18
C GLN A 314 1.08 -9.84 -31.59
N ASN A 315 0.47 -8.66 -31.65
CA ASN A 315 1.17 -7.43 -31.99
C ASN A 315 1.77 -6.77 -30.73
N GLU A 316 0.99 -6.62 -29.64
CA GLU A 316 1.51 -6.09 -28.37
C GLU A 316 2.65 -6.97 -27.82
N ALA A 317 2.44 -8.28 -27.73
CA ALA A 317 3.49 -9.19 -27.22
C ALA A 317 4.77 -9.16 -28.09
N GLN A 318 4.67 -8.86 -29.38
CA GLN A 318 5.84 -8.66 -30.25
C GLN A 318 6.50 -7.30 -30.04
N ALA A 319 5.72 -6.23 -29.85
CA ALA A 319 6.26 -4.91 -29.57
C ALA A 319 6.95 -4.85 -28.20
N LEU A 320 6.36 -5.46 -27.16
CA LEU A 320 6.98 -5.54 -25.83
C LEU A 320 8.27 -6.39 -25.88
N ALA A 321 8.29 -7.48 -26.65
CA ALA A 321 9.51 -8.25 -26.89
C ALA A 321 10.55 -7.54 -27.80
N ASP A 322 10.15 -6.61 -28.67
CA ASP A 322 11.09 -5.73 -29.39
C ASP A 322 11.81 -4.81 -28.39
N ARG A 323 11.07 -4.22 -27.43
CA ARG A 323 11.55 -3.29 -26.39
C ARG A 323 12.34 -3.97 -25.25
N LEU A 324 11.89 -5.11 -24.74
CA LEU A 324 12.65 -5.94 -23.78
C LEU A 324 13.96 -6.51 -24.37
N VAL A 325 14.19 -6.37 -25.67
CA VAL A 325 15.43 -6.75 -26.39
C VAL A 325 16.20 -5.50 -26.88
N SER A 326 15.78 -4.28 -26.53
CA SER A 326 16.60 -3.06 -26.68
C SER A 326 17.28 -2.60 -25.38
N LEU A 327 16.95 -3.19 -24.23
CA LEU A 327 17.80 -3.18 -23.02
C LEU A 327 19.21 -3.68 -23.38
N GLU A 328 20.25 -2.95 -22.95
CA GLU A 328 21.65 -3.31 -23.16
C GLU A 328 22.24 -3.87 -21.85
N ILE A 329 22.77 -5.09 -21.91
CA ILE A 329 23.40 -5.77 -20.75
C ILE A 329 24.88 -5.42 -20.71
N ASP A 330 25.24 -4.38 -19.94
CA ASP A 330 26.63 -3.98 -19.73
C ASP A 330 27.40 -5.07 -18.96
N GLU A 331 26.89 -5.49 -17.80
CA GLU A 331 27.41 -6.63 -17.04
C GLU A 331 26.32 -7.33 -16.22
N VAL A 332 26.30 -8.67 -16.25
CA VAL A 332 25.68 -9.50 -15.21
C VAL A 332 26.74 -10.45 -14.67
N TYR A 333 27.22 -10.16 -13.47
CA TYR A 333 28.20 -10.91 -12.71
C TYR A 333 27.53 -11.61 -11.52
N PHE A 334 27.89 -12.87 -11.30
CA PHE A 334 27.47 -13.66 -10.14
C PHE A 334 28.59 -14.62 -9.73
N SER A 335 28.93 -14.66 -8.45
CA SER A 335 29.86 -15.64 -7.89
C SER A 335 29.24 -16.35 -6.67
N ALA A 336 29.63 -17.61 -6.44
CA ALA A 336 29.27 -18.38 -5.27
C ALA A 336 30.40 -19.36 -4.88
N GLU A 337 30.79 -19.38 -3.60
CA GLU A 337 31.74 -20.32 -3.01
C GLU A 337 31.19 -20.94 -1.71
N ALA A 338 31.06 -22.27 -1.70
CA ALA A 338 30.74 -23.05 -0.51
C ALA A 338 31.99 -23.40 0.32
N SER A 339 32.00 -23.02 1.61
CA SER A 339 33.09 -23.29 2.56
C SER A 339 32.59 -23.93 3.85
N GLY A 340 32.59 -25.26 3.87
CA GLY A 340 32.04 -26.03 5.00
C GLY A 340 30.51 -26.02 4.97
N THR A 341 29.88 -25.48 6.02
CA THR A 341 28.43 -25.29 6.14
C THR A 341 27.94 -23.95 5.55
N GLN A 342 28.85 -23.01 5.34
CA GLN A 342 28.58 -21.67 4.79
C GLN A 342 28.62 -21.67 3.26
N VAL A 343 27.73 -20.92 2.63
CA VAL A 343 27.78 -20.52 1.22
C VAL A 343 27.91 -19.01 1.18
N ASN A 344 28.93 -18.49 0.51
CA ASN A 344 29.07 -17.06 0.23
C ASN A 344 28.74 -16.84 -1.24
N ALA A 345 27.98 -15.80 -1.57
CA ALA A 345 27.68 -15.39 -2.94
C ALA A 345 27.80 -13.88 -3.08
N GLU A 346 28.09 -13.42 -4.29
CA GLU A 346 28.15 -11.99 -4.65
C GLU A 346 27.53 -11.77 -6.03
N TRP A 347 26.99 -10.59 -6.29
CA TRP A 347 26.49 -10.21 -7.61
C TRP A 347 26.82 -8.76 -7.95
N ASN A 348 26.88 -8.48 -9.25
CA ASN A 348 26.86 -7.14 -9.82
C ASN A 348 26.07 -7.17 -11.12
N VAL A 349 25.06 -6.34 -11.25
CA VAL A 349 24.20 -6.20 -12.42
C VAL A 349 24.25 -4.73 -12.85
N GLU A 350 24.52 -4.48 -14.12
CA GLU A 350 24.55 -3.15 -14.75
C GLU A 350 23.79 -3.25 -16.08
N LEU A 351 22.71 -2.49 -16.21
CA LEU A 351 21.80 -2.46 -17.36
C LEU A 351 21.61 -1.01 -17.84
N SER A 352 21.77 -0.78 -19.13
CA SER A 352 21.52 0.51 -19.79
C SER A 352 20.31 0.46 -20.72
N ASN A 353 19.78 1.64 -21.06
CA ASN A 353 18.65 1.82 -21.97
C ASN A 353 17.34 1.24 -21.39
N TYR A 354 17.15 1.38 -20.07
CA TYR A 354 15.98 0.91 -19.33
C TYR A 354 14.71 1.73 -19.66
N ASP A 355 14.86 3.01 -19.99
CA ASP A 355 13.77 3.89 -20.41
C ASP A 355 13.05 3.43 -21.68
N GLU A 356 13.79 2.97 -22.71
CA GLU A 356 13.17 2.40 -23.92
C GLU A 356 12.33 1.14 -23.63
N ALA A 357 12.59 0.45 -22.50
CA ALA A 357 11.78 -0.67 -22.05
C ALA A 357 10.57 -0.21 -21.21
N VAL A 358 10.71 0.74 -20.28
CA VAL A 358 9.62 1.24 -19.43
C VAL A 358 8.61 2.08 -20.21
N LEU A 359 9.07 3.10 -20.95
CA LEU A 359 8.22 3.82 -21.93
C LEU A 359 7.67 2.83 -22.96
N GLY A 360 8.39 1.73 -23.20
CA GLY A 360 7.96 0.62 -24.02
C GLY A 360 6.81 -0.24 -23.47
N VAL A 361 6.52 -0.21 -22.17
CA VAL A 361 5.29 -0.78 -21.58
C VAL A 361 4.14 0.23 -21.74
N VAL A 362 4.39 1.49 -21.38
CA VAL A 362 3.44 2.62 -21.47
C VAL A 362 2.88 2.78 -22.89
N GLU A 363 3.75 2.91 -23.91
CA GLU A 363 3.37 3.00 -25.33
C GLU A 363 2.73 1.70 -25.91
N ILE A 364 2.55 0.63 -25.12
CA ILE A 364 1.74 -0.54 -25.49
C ILE A 364 0.38 -0.50 -24.83
N ALA A 365 0.32 -0.10 -23.56
CA ALA A 365 -0.92 -0.03 -22.83
C ALA A 365 -1.85 1.04 -23.43
N ASP A 366 -1.37 2.26 -23.70
CA ASP A 366 -2.08 3.29 -24.51
C ASP A 366 -2.57 2.76 -25.87
N SER A 367 -1.86 1.79 -26.47
CA SER A 367 -2.20 1.27 -27.79
C SER A 367 -3.33 0.22 -27.82
N LEU A 368 -3.87 -0.16 -26.67
CA LEU A 368 -4.97 -1.12 -26.54
C LEU A 368 -6.33 -0.45 -26.86
N ASP A 369 -7.07 -1.00 -27.84
CA ASP A 369 -8.38 -0.50 -28.33
C ASP A 369 -9.51 -0.44 -27.25
N ASP A 370 -9.27 -0.96 -26.04
CA ASP A 370 -10.23 -1.07 -24.92
C ASP A 370 -9.73 -0.37 -23.62
N VAL A 371 -8.85 0.63 -23.74
CA VAL A 371 -8.45 1.53 -22.62
C VAL A 371 -9.49 2.62 -22.41
N ASP A 372 -9.93 2.78 -21.16
CA ASP A 372 -10.77 3.91 -20.72
C ASP A 372 -9.91 5.19 -20.55
N ASP A 373 -10.50 6.36 -20.80
CA ASP A 373 -9.77 7.64 -20.97
C ASP A 373 -8.84 7.97 -19.76
N GLU A 374 -9.25 7.60 -18.54
CA GLU A 374 -8.49 7.81 -17.28
C GLU A 374 -7.14 7.06 -17.25
N LEU A 375 -7.11 5.80 -17.69
CA LEU A 375 -5.90 4.99 -17.74
C LEU A 375 -4.95 5.47 -18.86
N ALA A 376 -5.47 6.16 -19.89
CA ALA A 376 -4.64 6.84 -20.88
C ALA A 376 -3.97 8.10 -20.32
N ASP A 377 -4.69 8.91 -19.53
CA ASP A 377 -4.11 10.08 -18.85
C ASP A 377 -3.00 9.67 -17.86
N GLN A 378 -3.18 8.55 -17.12
CA GLN A 378 -2.12 7.94 -16.28
C GLN A 378 -0.86 7.54 -17.06
N PHE A 379 -0.97 7.19 -18.36
CA PHE A 379 0.18 6.85 -19.20
C PHE A 379 0.90 8.07 -19.76
N ASP A 380 0.18 9.12 -20.17
CA ASP A 380 0.79 10.42 -20.52
C ASP A 380 1.53 11.01 -19.30
N GLU A 381 0.97 10.83 -18.09
CA GLU A 381 1.61 11.22 -16.82
C GLU A 381 2.86 10.37 -16.51
N MET A 382 2.80 9.05 -16.62
CA MET A 382 3.97 8.18 -16.39
C MET A 382 5.10 8.49 -17.39
N GLN A 383 4.80 8.83 -18.64
CA GLN A 383 5.80 9.36 -19.57
C GLN A 383 6.38 10.69 -19.07
N ALA A 384 5.55 11.62 -18.62
CA ALA A 384 6.00 12.93 -18.12
C ALA A 384 6.89 12.81 -16.88
N VAL A 385 6.59 11.88 -15.97
CA VAL A 385 7.46 11.47 -14.84
C VAL A 385 8.83 11.03 -15.34
N ILE A 386 8.90 10.07 -16.28
CA ILE A 386 10.18 9.58 -16.81
C ILE A 386 10.95 10.70 -17.54
N GLU A 387 10.28 11.55 -18.32
CA GLU A 387 10.88 12.72 -18.96
C GLU A 387 11.36 13.79 -17.95
N ALA A 388 10.78 13.88 -16.76
CA ALA A 388 11.27 14.72 -15.66
C ALA A 388 12.51 14.11 -15.00
N GLN A 389 12.50 12.80 -14.71
CA GLN A 389 13.66 12.08 -14.18
C GLN A 389 14.88 12.22 -15.10
N GLN A 390 14.68 12.08 -16.43
CA GLN A 390 15.72 12.26 -17.44
C GLN A 390 16.24 13.70 -17.53
N ALA A 391 15.36 14.70 -17.39
CA ALA A 391 15.75 16.11 -17.47
C ALA A 391 16.53 16.59 -16.22
N ALA A 392 16.23 16.01 -15.05
CA ALA A 392 16.84 16.35 -13.78
C ALA A 392 18.19 15.65 -13.48
N ASP A 393 18.61 14.68 -14.32
CA ASP A 393 19.64 13.69 -13.99
C ASP A 393 19.33 13.00 -12.63
N LEU A 394 18.08 12.54 -12.41
CA LEU A 394 17.68 11.91 -11.14
C LEU A 394 18.46 10.61 -10.89
N VAL A 395 18.95 10.44 -9.65
CA VAL A 395 19.59 9.20 -9.19
C VAL A 395 19.00 8.82 -7.82
N GLN A 396 18.43 7.62 -7.72
CA GLN A 396 17.96 7.02 -6.49
C GLN A 396 18.90 5.87 -6.12
N THR A 397 19.39 5.86 -4.88
CA THR A 397 20.24 4.80 -4.34
C THR A 397 19.54 4.16 -3.15
N THR A 398 19.30 2.85 -3.20
CA THR A 398 18.75 2.06 -2.09
C THR A 398 19.82 1.11 -1.57
N GLU A 399 20.22 1.28 -0.31
CA GLU A 399 21.02 0.28 0.43
C GLU A 399 20.07 -0.56 1.29
N MET A 400 20.29 -1.88 1.37
CA MET A 400 19.48 -2.80 2.18
C MET A 400 20.35 -3.87 2.85
N SER A 401 19.94 -4.30 4.03
CA SER A 401 20.47 -5.46 4.73
C SER A 401 19.36 -6.39 5.24
N LEU A 402 19.65 -7.69 5.29
CA LEU A 402 18.74 -8.71 5.82
C LEU A 402 19.56 -9.80 6.51
N TYR A 403 19.35 -9.99 7.81
CA TYR A 403 19.90 -11.10 8.59
C TYR A 403 18.76 -11.89 9.24
N ALA A 404 18.48 -13.09 8.70
CA ALA A 404 17.38 -13.94 9.15
C ALA A 404 17.87 -15.37 9.44
N GLY A 405 17.23 -16.07 10.38
CA GLY A 405 17.64 -17.43 10.70
C GLY A 405 16.91 -18.13 11.84
N GLU A 406 17.41 -19.32 12.14
CA GLU A 406 16.90 -20.27 13.12
C GLU A 406 18.05 -20.70 14.05
N ARG A 407 17.79 -20.65 15.35
CA ARG A 407 18.64 -21.18 16.43
C ARG A 407 17.86 -22.23 17.23
N PRO A 408 18.52 -23.02 18.09
CA PRO A 408 17.81 -23.89 19.01
C PRO A 408 16.90 -23.06 19.92
N ASP A 409 15.59 -23.32 19.82
CA ASP A 409 14.51 -22.69 20.57
C ASP A 409 14.13 -21.23 20.13
N GLU A 410 14.74 -20.66 19.06
CA GLU A 410 14.56 -19.25 18.61
C GLU A 410 14.54 -19.12 17.06
N THR A 411 13.65 -18.27 16.49
CA THR A 411 13.70 -17.75 15.10
C THR A 411 13.92 -16.24 15.15
N PHE A 412 14.68 -15.67 14.21
CA PHE A 412 14.97 -14.23 14.15
C PHE A 412 14.99 -13.66 12.72
N VAL A 413 14.63 -12.39 12.59
CA VAL A 413 14.80 -11.56 11.38
C VAL A 413 15.21 -10.15 11.82
N GLU A 414 16.33 -9.66 11.30
CA GLU A 414 16.76 -8.26 11.32
C GLU A 414 16.79 -7.78 9.86
N PHE A 415 16.16 -6.66 9.52
CA PHE A 415 16.13 -6.07 8.18
C PHE A 415 16.30 -4.55 8.29
N SER A 416 17.06 -3.96 7.37
CA SER A 416 17.16 -2.52 7.22
C SER A 416 17.14 -2.13 5.74
N ALA A 417 16.54 -0.99 5.39
CA ALA A 417 16.64 -0.38 4.08
C ALA A 417 16.70 1.14 4.19
N SER A 418 17.56 1.77 3.40
CA SER A 418 17.66 3.23 3.31
C SER A 418 17.75 3.69 1.87
N MET A 419 16.92 4.66 1.48
CA MET A 419 16.95 5.32 0.18
C MET A 419 17.50 6.74 0.30
N ASP A 420 18.45 7.08 -0.56
CA ASP A 420 19.00 8.43 -0.75
C ASP A 420 18.71 8.88 -2.19
N THR A 421 18.16 10.09 -2.38
CA THR A 421 17.87 10.63 -3.72
C THR A 421 18.70 11.87 -4.05
N GLN A 422 19.44 11.82 -5.15
CA GLN A 422 20.23 12.93 -5.68
C GLN A 422 19.47 13.66 -6.80
N ASN A 423 19.58 14.98 -6.82
CA ASN A 423 18.90 15.90 -7.76
C ASN A 423 17.36 15.97 -7.60
N TRP A 424 16.77 15.44 -6.52
CA TRP A 424 15.32 15.46 -6.25
C TRP A 424 14.66 16.83 -6.47
N GLY A 425 15.15 17.91 -5.87
CA GLY A 425 14.57 19.25 -6.08
C GLY A 425 14.64 19.78 -7.53
N ALA A 426 15.50 19.22 -8.38
CA ALA A 426 15.50 19.51 -9.81
C ALA A 426 14.43 18.70 -10.56
N TYR A 427 14.16 17.47 -10.12
CA TYR A 427 13.07 16.62 -10.61
C TYR A 427 11.70 17.21 -10.26
N VAL A 428 11.49 17.65 -9.03
CA VAL A 428 10.30 18.40 -8.60
C VAL A 428 10.06 19.63 -9.49
N ASN A 429 11.09 20.44 -9.77
CA ASN A 429 10.95 21.60 -10.66
C ASN A 429 10.61 21.20 -12.13
N GLU A 430 11.02 20.02 -12.59
CA GLU A 430 10.69 19.52 -13.92
C GLU A 430 9.28 18.89 -13.97
N LEU A 431 8.76 18.34 -12.86
CA LEU A 431 7.36 17.93 -12.69
C LEU A 431 6.41 19.15 -12.70
N GLU A 432 6.72 20.19 -11.90
CA GLU A 432 6.00 21.48 -11.90
C GLU A 432 5.93 22.08 -13.32
N ASP A 433 7.06 22.16 -14.05
CA ASP A 433 7.11 22.71 -15.42
C ASP A 433 6.36 21.83 -16.46
N ARG A 434 5.93 20.61 -16.10
CA ARG A 434 5.09 19.71 -16.90
C ARG A 434 3.62 19.72 -16.49
N GLY A 435 3.29 20.15 -15.28
CA GLY A 435 1.93 20.07 -14.72
C GLY A 435 1.59 18.66 -14.19
N VAL A 436 2.57 18.01 -13.56
CA VAL A 436 2.46 16.72 -12.88
C VAL A 436 2.70 16.98 -11.40
N GLU A 437 1.77 17.68 -10.77
CA GLU A 437 1.99 18.31 -9.47
C GLU A 437 1.87 17.27 -8.34
N GLN A 438 0.97 16.29 -8.44
CA GLN A 438 0.77 15.19 -7.48
C GLN A 438 2.02 14.35 -7.10
N PHE A 439 3.06 14.34 -7.94
CA PHE A 439 4.34 13.66 -7.65
C PHE A 439 5.39 14.58 -7.00
N ALA A 440 5.03 15.80 -6.61
CA ALA A 440 5.90 16.81 -6.01
C ALA A 440 5.67 17.05 -4.49
N ALA A 441 4.57 16.54 -3.93
CA ALA A 441 4.13 16.81 -2.56
C ALA A 441 5.22 16.66 -1.49
N GLU A 442 5.41 17.70 -0.66
CA GLU A 442 6.23 17.57 0.55
C GLU A 442 5.51 16.62 1.52
N THR A 443 6.17 15.52 1.91
CA THR A 443 5.60 14.38 2.63
C THR A 443 6.58 13.91 3.72
N GLN A 444 6.18 13.80 4.99
CA GLN A 444 7.08 13.42 6.11
C GLN A 444 6.54 12.28 6.99
N PHE A 445 6.63 11.02 6.54
CA PHE A 445 6.12 9.83 7.25
C PHE A 445 7.09 9.25 8.30
N THR A 446 6.62 9.27 9.55
CA THR A 446 7.10 8.59 10.77
C THR A 446 6.42 7.24 11.08
N MET A 447 7.06 6.19 11.60
CA MET A 447 6.32 5.10 12.27
C MET A 447 7.25 4.32 13.17
N ASP A 448 6.89 4.14 14.44
CA ASP A 448 7.59 3.31 15.41
C ASP A 448 6.60 2.30 16.04
N ALA A 449 6.94 1.02 16.06
CA ALA A 449 6.13 -0.01 16.69
C ALA A 449 7.00 -1.04 17.44
N GLU A 450 6.90 -1.08 18.79
CA GLU A 450 7.71 -1.93 19.67
C GLU A 450 6.87 -2.83 20.61
N LEU A 451 7.33 -4.07 20.84
CA LEU A 451 6.77 -4.97 21.85
C LEU A 451 7.37 -4.68 23.23
N VAL A 452 6.57 -4.11 24.13
CA VAL A 452 7.00 -3.67 25.48
C VAL A 452 6.56 -4.68 26.54
N GLY A 453 7.01 -5.93 26.37
CA GLY A 453 6.62 -7.05 27.22
C GLY A 453 5.52 -7.88 26.56
N ASP A 454 4.30 -7.81 27.08
CA ASP A 454 3.12 -8.51 26.55
C ASP A 454 2.19 -7.54 25.76
N GLU A 455 2.66 -6.31 25.51
CA GLU A 455 1.92 -5.15 24.98
C GLU A 455 2.63 -4.65 23.70
N LEU A 456 1.91 -4.45 22.58
CA LEU A 456 2.47 -3.83 21.37
C LEU A 456 2.15 -2.33 21.37
N GLN A 457 3.16 -1.49 21.37
CA GLN A 457 3.01 -0.03 21.25
C GLN A 457 3.24 0.37 19.78
N LEU A 458 2.43 1.27 19.26
CA LEU A 458 2.44 1.79 17.90
C LEU A 458 2.26 3.32 17.98
N THR A 459 3.33 4.06 17.68
CA THR A 459 3.26 5.50 17.43
C THR A 459 3.46 5.70 15.93
N TYR A 460 2.45 6.19 15.20
CA TYR A 460 2.50 6.34 13.73
C TYR A 460 2.37 7.81 13.31
N ASP A 461 3.00 8.18 12.18
CA ASP A 461 3.28 9.58 11.80
C ASP A 461 3.37 9.89 10.25
N PHE A 462 2.95 11.06 9.75
CA PHE A 462 2.98 11.66 8.37
C PHE A 462 2.31 13.05 8.27
N GLU A 463 2.95 13.96 7.55
CA GLU A 463 2.36 15.23 7.11
C GLU A 463 2.52 15.34 5.59
N SER A 464 1.48 15.81 4.86
CA SER A 464 1.55 16.15 3.43
C SER A 464 0.85 17.46 3.09
N SER A 465 1.34 18.15 2.06
CA SER A 465 0.98 19.54 1.74
C SER A 465 0.52 19.81 0.30
N GLU A 466 -0.39 19.00 -0.26
CA GLU A 466 -0.99 19.27 -1.59
C GLU A 466 -2.49 18.96 -1.69
N GLU A 467 -3.19 19.75 -2.52
CA GLU A 467 -4.61 19.57 -2.89
C GLU A 467 -4.87 18.17 -3.49
N ALA A 468 -3.92 17.59 -4.21
CA ALA A 468 -4.05 16.27 -4.84
C ALA A 468 -4.22 15.11 -3.84
N MET A 469 -3.69 15.22 -2.62
CA MET A 469 -3.89 14.18 -1.59
C MET A 469 -5.30 14.21 -0.98
N LEU A 470 -6.00 15.34 -1.04
CA LEU A 470 -7.44 15.38 -0.74
C LEU A 470 -8.23 14.61 -1.80
N GLU A 471 -7.87 14.74 -3.08
CA GLU A 471 -8.51 13.99 -4.17
C GLU A 471 -8.29 12.48 -4.01
N GLN A 472 -7.07 12.04 -3.70
CA GLN A 472 -6.77 10.62 -3.43
C GLN A 472 -7.46 10.10 -2.16
N ALA A 473 -7.43 10.83 -1.04
CA ALA A 473 -8.09 10.40 0.19
C ALA A 473 -9.62 10.31 0.03
N LEU A 474 -10.22 11.20 -0.77
CA LEU A 474 -11.63 11.10 -1.15
C LEU A 474 -11.89 9.91 -2.08
N ALA A 475 -10.98 9.60 -3.03
CA ALA A 475 -11.12 8.43 -3.90
C ALA A 475 -10.95 7.09 -3.15
N GLU A 476 -10.11 7.03 -2.12
CA GLU A 476 -9.99 5.85 -1.24
C GLU A 476 -11.22 5.71 -0.32
N LEU A 477 -11.80 6.81 0.17
CA LEU A 477 -13.07 6.82 0.89
C LEU A 477 -14.25 6.40 -0.02
N GLU A 478 -14.30 6.92 -1.25
CA GLU A 478 -15.26 6.54 -2.29
C GLU A 478 -15.13 5.04 -2.60
N THR A 479 -13.90 4.53 -2.76
CA THR A 479 -13.63 3.09 -2.95
C THR A 479 -14.05 2.25 -1.74
N ALA A 480 -13.81 2.72 -0.51
CA ALA A 480 -14.22 2.02 0.70
C ALA A 480 -15.75 1.89 0.79
N ILE A 481 -16.47 2.93 0.36
CA ILE A 481 -17.94 3.02 0.39
C ILE A 481 -18.58 2.32 -0.83
N GLU A 482 -17.97 2.32 -2.02
CA GLU A 482 -18.37 1.43 -3.14
C GLU A 482 -18.27 -0.06 -2.77
N ASN A 483 -17.35 -0.41 -1.87
CA ASN A 483 -17.19 -1.77 -1.37
C ASN A 483 -18.02 -2.07 -0.10
N ASP A 484 -18.70 -1.06 0.47
CA ASP A 484 -19.66 -1.24 1.55
C ASP A 484 -20.98 -1.80 0.98
N PRO A 485 -21.45 -2.99 1.41
CA PRO A 485 -22.72 -3.55 0.96
C PRO A 485 -23.97 -2.78 1.43
N TYR A 486 -23.82 -1.73 2.25
CA TYR A 486 -24.86 -0.86 2.78
C TYR A 486 -24.87 0.56 2.17
N ALA A 487 -23.88 0.92 1.35
CA ALA A 487 -23.87 2.20 0.65
C ALA A 487 -24.89 2.23 -0.51
N ASP A 488 -25.49 3.39 -0.75
CA ASP A 488 -26.37 3.64 -1.89
C ASP A 488 -25.79 4.68 -2.89
N ASP A 489 -26.45 4.77 -4.06
CA ASP A 489 -26.06 5.71 -5.13
C ASP A 489 -26.11 7.19 -4.65
N GLU A 490 -26.89 7.51 -3.60
CA GLU A 490 -27.10 8.88 -3.10
C GLU A 490 -26.04 9.26 -2.04
N MET A 491 -25.52 8.31 -1.25
CA MET A 491 -24.36 8.48 -0.37
C MET A 491 -23.07 8.71 -1.17
N LEU A 492 -22.85 7.95 -2.26
CA LEU A 492 -21.75 8.19 -3.20
C LEU A 492 -21.88 9.57 -3.86
N THR A 493 -23.09 9.93 -4.32
CA THR A 493 -23.37 11.28 -4.85
C THR A 493 -23.04 12.37 -3.83
N ALA A 494 -23.38 12.19 -2.55
CA ALA A 494 -23.04 13.16 -1.50
C ALA A 494 -21.52 13.35 -1.36
N ILE A 495 -20.74 12.25 -1.42
CA ILE A 495 -19.27 12.26 -1.38
C ILE A 495 -18.69 13.03 -2.58
N GLU A 496 -19.17 12.78 -3.80
CA GLU A 496 -18.77 13.55 -4.99
C GLU A 496 -18.99 15.06 -4.79
N ASN A 497 -20.03 15.47 -4.06
CA ASN A 497 -20.42 16.87 -3.92
C ASN A 497 -19.74 17.63 -2.76
N PHE A 498 -18.98 16.97 -1.87
CA PHE A 498 -18.02 17.67 -0.99
C PHE A 498 -17.03 18.52 -1.81
N ARG A 499 -16.78 18.12 -3.07
CA ARG A 499 -15.94 18.82 -4.06
C ARG A 499 -16.51 20.18 -4.49
N GLU A 500 -17.82 20.46 -4.35
CA GLU A 500 -18.44 21.75 -4.74
C GLU A 500 -18.71 22.71 -3.56
N ALA A 501 -18.48 22.29 -2.30
CA ALA A 501 -18.99 22.99 -1.10
C ALA A 501 -18.07 24.06 -0.47
N ASP A 502 -16.97 24.46 -1.13
CA ASP A 502 -15.94 25.37 -0.59
C ASP A 502 -15.48 24.97 0.84
N PHE A 503 -14.95 23.73 0.96
CA PHE A 503 -14.40 23.13 2.18
C PHE A 503 -13.28 23.98 2.81
N GLU A 504 -13.37 24.23 4.12
CA GLU A 504 -12.33 24.96 4.88
C GLU A 504 -11.42 24.04 5.70
N ILE A 505 -12.01 23.13 6.49
CA ILE A 505 -11.28 22.29 7.46
C ILE A 505 -12.12 21.09 7.90
N ALA A 506 -11.47 19.96 8.15
CA ALA A 506 -11.99 18.85 8.95
C ALA A 506 -11.00 18.50 10.08
N ALA A 507 -11.53 17.96 11.17
CA ALA A 507 -10.76 17.32 12.23
C ALA A 507 -11.50 16.07 12.75
N MET A 508 -10.75 15.02 13.05
CA MET A 508 -11.22 13.79 13.65
C MET A 508 -10.30 13.41 14.81
N SER A 509 -10.83 12.81 15.86
CA SER A 509 -10.05 12.16 16.90
C SER A 509 -10.81 11.00 17.51
N MET A 510 -10.06 10.02 17.99
CA MET A 510 -10.56 8.88 18.74
C MET A 510 -9.64 8.68 19.93
N SER A 511 -10.21 8.54 21.13
CA SER A 511 -9.48 8.06 22.30
C SER A 511 -10.08 6.74 22.79
N ALA A 512 -9.22 5.81 23.19
CA ALA A 512 -9.60 4.47 23.62
C ALA A 512 -8.95 4.14 24.96
N THR A 513 -9.73 3.57 25.87
CA THR A 513 -9.30 3.00 27.15
C THR A 513 -9.79 1.55 27.24
N ASN A 514 -9.41 0.77 28.26
CA ASN A 514 -9.90 -0.60 28.42
C ASN A 514 -11.44 -0.71 28.61
N GLU A 515 -12.10 0.38 29.02
CA GLU A 515 -13.52 0.40 29.45
C GLU A 515 -14.39 1.36 28.62
N GLU A 516 -13.83 2.47 28.13
CA GLU A 516 -14.51 3.56 27.41
C GLU A 516 -13.77 3.90 26.08
N MET A 517 -14.52 4.13 24.99
CA MET A 517 -14.01 4.74 23.73
C MET A 517 -14.77 6.05 23.44
N GLU A 518 -14.07 7.08 22.99
CA GLU A 518 -14.64 8.37 22.56
C GLU A 518 -14.19 8.69 21.13
N PHE A 519 -15.11 9.17 20.28
CA PHE A 519 -14.89 9.57 18.90
C PHE A 519 -15.48 10.96 18.66
N GLU A 520 -14.67 11.92 18.20
CA GLU A 520 -15.11 13.27 17.84
C GLU A 520 -14.70 13.61 16.40
N ALA A 521 -15.64 14.06 15.57
CA ALA A 521 -15.38 14.52 14.21
C ALA A 521 -16.08 15.86 13.95
N ALA A 522 -15.44 16.76 13.20
CA ALA A 522 -15.97 18.08 12.86
C ALA A 522 -15.52 18.52 11.46
N MET A 523 -16.36 19.31 10.79
CA MET A 523 -16.07 19.89 9.47
C MET A 523 -16.63 21.32 9.33
N SER A 524 -16.00 22.16 8.50
CA SER A 524 -16.40 23.55 8.18
C SER A 524 -16.35 23.82 6.68
N PHE A 525 -17.31 24.58 6.17
CA PHE A 525 -17.52 24.93 4.76
C PHE A 525 -18.01 26.40 4.62
N ASP A 526 -17.59 27.16 3.59
CA ASP A 526 -18.11 28.53 3.37
C ASP A 526 -19.55 28.53 2.79
N ASP A 527 -19.98 27.47 2.08
CA ASP A 527 -21.36 27.30 1.62
C ASP A 527 -21.81 25.81 1.54
N MET A 528 -22.27 25.25 2.67
CA MET A 528 -22.89 23.93 2.68
C MET A 528 -24.11 23.79 1.75
N THR A 529 -24.75 24.88 1.31
CA THR A 529 -25.90 24.79 0.38
C THR A 529 -25.49 24.44 -1.06
N ALA A 530 -24.19 24.26 -1.31
CA ALA A 530 -23.64 23.70 -2.53
C ALA A 530 -23.34 22.18 -2.47
N LEU A 531 -23.52 21.50 -1.34
CA LEU A 531 -23.53 20.02 -1.30
C LEU A 531 -24.82 19.50 -1.98
N ASP A 532 -24.77 19.27 -3.30
CA ASP A 532 -25.85 18.58 -4.01
C ASP A 532 -25.99 17.12 -3.49
N GLY A 533 -27.15 16.50 -3.68
CA GLY A 533 -27.47 15.18 -3.11
C GLY A 533 -27.85 15.17 -1.62
N VAL A 534 -27.36 16.09 -0.79
CA VAL A 534 -27.88 16.25 0.59
C VAL A 534 -29.25 16.96 0.52
N PRO A 535 -30.35 16.40 1.06
CA PRO A 535 -31.71 16.89 0.80
C PRO A 535 -32.08 18.13 1.63
N PHE A 536 -31.33 19.23 1.48
CA PHE A 536 -31.64 20.51 2.10
C PHE A 536 -32.92 21.17 1.58
N GLU A 537 -33.52 20.69 0.49
CA GLU A 537 -34.92 20.94 0.15
C GLU A 537 -35.71 19.63 0.24
N THR A 538 -36.80 19.64 1.01
CA THR A 538 -37.79 18.55 1.05
C THR A 538 -38.54 18.40 -0.29
N ASP A 539 -39.20 17.25 -0.48
CA ASP A 539 -40.06 16.94 -1.66
C ASP A 539 -41.18 17.99 -1.92
N ASP A 540 -41.63 18.72 -0.87
CA ASP A 540 -42.62 19.81 -0.95
C ASP A 540 -41.97 21.21 -1.14
N GLY A 541 -40.65 21.34 -0.95
CA GLY A 541 -39.88 22.58 -1.14
C GLY A 541 -39.65 23.43 0.12
N GLU A 542 -39.60 22.79 1.30
CA GLU A 542 -39.10 23.40 2.54
C GLU A 542 -37.60 23.22 2.73
N THR A 543 -36.91 24.23 3.24
CA THR A 543 -35.45 24.22 3.42
C THR A 543 -35.05 23.67 4.79
N ILE A 544 -34.23 22.62 4.85
CA ILE A 544 -33.58 22.16 6.08
C ILE A 544 -32.47 23.15 6.45
N THR A 545 -32.49 23.60 7.69
CA THR A 545 -31.52 24.56 8.25
C THR A 545 -30.60 23.94 9.29
N ALA A 546 -31.09 22.93 10.02
CA ALA A 546 -30.29 22.12 10.92
C ALA A 546 -30.84 20.70 11.03
N ILE A 547 -29.95 19.73 11.21
CA ILE A 547 -30.25 18.37 11.65
C ILE A 547 -29.45 18.14 12.95
N HIS A 548 -30.07 17.58 13.98
CA HIS A 548 -29.38 17.11 15.16
C HIS A 548 -29.92 15.75 15.59
N ALA A 549 -29.05 14.81 15.91
CA ALA A 549 -29.40 13.52 16.50
C ALA A 549 -28.75 13.42 17.88
N GLU A 550 -29.49 12.92 18.88
CA GLU A 550 -29.02 12.71 20.26
C GLU A 550 -29.34 11.27 20.66
N THR A 551 -28.33 10.51 21.10
CA THR A 551 -28.45 9.10 21.52
C THR A 551 -28.13 8.98 23.01
N GLU A 552 -29.09 8.52 23.82
CA GLU A 552 -28.95 8.26 25.27
C GLU A 552 -29.78 7.00 25.64
N ASP A 553 -29.28 6.14 26.54
CA ASP A 553 -29.98 4.92 27.05
C ASP A 553 -30.50 3.96 25.93
N GLY A 554 -29.87 3.95 24.74
CA GLY A 554 -30.32 3.16 23.59
C GLY A 554 -31.52 3.73 22.83
N VAL A 555 -31.82 5.03 22.99
CA VAL A 555 -32.84 5.76 22.22
C VAL A 555 -32.15 6.87 21.42
N THR A 556 -32.37 6.91 20.11
CA THR A 556 -31.88 7.98 19.24
C THR A 556 -33.02 8.92 18.88
N THR A 557 -32.87 10.21 19.18
CA THR A 557 -33.86 11.26 18.86
C THR A 557 -33.31 12.17 17.77
N PHE A 558 -33.98 12.20 16.61
CA PHE A 558 -33.65 13.11 15.51
C PHE A 558 -34.50 14.37 15.57
N TYR A 559 -33.86 15.52 15.36
CA TYR A 559 -34.44 16.86 15.29
C TYR A 559 -34.13 17.49 13.93
N ILE A 560 -35.14 17.70 13.08
CA ILE A 560 -34.99 18.31 11.75
C ILE A 560 -35.65 19.69 11.75
N THR A 561 -34.86 20.75 11.54
CA THR A 561 -35.31 22.15 11.58
C THR A 561 -35.54 22.72 10.18
N LEU A 562 -36.76 23.18 9.90
CA LEU A 562 -37.23 23.58 8.56
C LEU A 562 -37.65 25.06 8.52
N GLU A 563 -37.02 25.89 7.66
CA GLU A 563 -37.44 27.29 7.44
C GLU A 563 -38.72 27.35 6.59
N ASN A 564 -39.65 28.25 6.94
CA ASN A 564 -40.92 28.47 6.25
C ASN A 564 -41.85 27.25 6.14
N TYR A 565 -41.71 26.24 7.01
CA TYR A 565 -42.47 24.99 6.97
C TYR A 565 -43.97 25.17 6.72
N VAL A 566 -44.57 26.15 7.40
CA VAL A 566 -45.94 26.63 7.19
C VAL A 566 -45.98 28.17 7.16
N GLY A 567 -47.14 28.75 6.87
CA GLY A 567 -47.28 30.22 6.86
C GLY A 567 -47.27 30.86 8.26
N GLU A 568 -46.83 32.12 8.35
CA GLU A 568 -46.91 32.94 9.57
C GLU A 568 -48.28 32.77 10.29
N ASN A 569 -48.28 32.32 11.55
CA ASN A 569 -49.50 32.08 12.36
C ASN A 569 -50.45 30.98 11.82
N ALA A 570 -49.91 29.92 11.19
CA ALA A 570 -50.69 28.75 10.74
C ALA A 570 -51.56 28.12 11.84
N ASP A 571 -52.68 27.50 11.46
CA ASP A 571 -53.47 26.65 12.37
C ASP A 571 -53.19 25.15 12.23
N GLU A 572 -53.61 24.35 13.21
CA GLU A 572 -53.34 22.90 13.28
C GLU A 572 -53.72 22.16 11.98
N ALA A 573 -54.73 22.64 11.24
CA ALA A 573 -55.14 22.01 9.98
C ALA A 573 -54.22 22.34 8.80
N GLU A 574 -53.49 23.46 8.85
CA GLU A 574 -52.45 23.79 7.85
C GLU A 574 -51.16 22.98 8.13
N VAL A 575 -50.86 22.67 9.39
CA VAL A 575 -49.76 21.75 9.77
C VAL A 575 -50.12 20.30 9.41
N ARG A 576 -51.34 19.85 9.71
CA ARG A 576 -51.87 18.52 9.36
C ARG A 576 -52.22 18.33 7.86
N GLU A 577 -51.85 19.29 6.99
CA GLU A 577 -51.91 19.14 5.53
C GLU A 577 -50.54 18.77 4.91
N LYS A 578 -49.50 18.58 5.74
CA LYS A 578 -48.15 18.13 5.37
C LYS A 578 -48.00 16.60 5.38
N ASP A 579 -47.21 16.05 4.46
CA ASP A 579 -47.05 14.60 4.33
C ASP A 579 -46.18 13.98 5.44
N GLN A 580 -45.30 14.75 6.12
CA GLN A 580 -44.58 14.29 7.31
C GLN A 580 -45.45 14.24 8.58
N VAL A 581 -46.66 14.83 8.57
CA VAL A 581 -47.52 14.97 9.76
C VAL A 581 -48.65 13.95 9.75
N GLY A 582 -48.47 12.90 10.54
CA GLY A 582 -49.38 11.77 10.59
C GLY A 582 -50.70 12.01 11.35
N PRO A 583 -51.55 10.96 11.45
CA PRO A 583 -52.74 10.98 12.29
C PRO A 583 -52.42 10.78 13.77
N ASP A 584 -51.26 10.21 14.09
CA ASP A 584 -50.83 9.84 15.45
C ASP A 584 -49.76 10.81 16.01
N THR A 585 -49.01 11.53 15.17
CA THR A 585 -48.13 12.67 15.50
C THR A 585 -48.75 13.67 16.48
N GLU A 586 -48.02 14.14 17.50
CA GLU A 586 -48.42 15.30 18.32
C GLU A 586 -47.96 16.62 17.68
N VAL A 587 -48.79 17.67 17.74
CA VAL A 587 -48.54 18.95 17.06
C VAL A 587 -48.63 20.08 18.06
N HIS A 588 -47.56 20.86 18.19
CA HIS A 588 -47.42 21.95 19.14
C HIS A 588 -47.38 23.30 18.42
N LEU A 589 -48.47 24.06 18.50
CA LEU A 589 -48.59 25.38 17.88
C LEU A 589 -47.85 26.49 18.67
N PRO A 590 -47.61 27.67 18.06
CA PRO A 590 -46.89 28.76 18.71
C PRO A 590 -47.48 29.17 20.06
N GLY A 591 -46.66 29.06 21.11
CA GLY A 591 -47.04 29.37 22.49
C GLY A 591 -47.82 28.27 23.22
N GLU A 592 -47.93 27.07 22.64
CA GLU A 592 -48.32 25.84 23.37
C GLU A 592 -47.11 25.10 23.95
N TRP A 593 -45.91 25.35 23.41
CA TRP A 593 -44.61 24.88 23.89
C TRP A 593 -43.75 26.03 24.49
N ASP A 594 -42.75 25.66 25.31
CA ASP A 594 -41.80 26.53 26.03
C ASP A 594 -40.53 25.69 26.35
N ARG A 595 -39.92 25.12 25.30
CA ARG A 595 -38.67 24.32 25.30
C ARG A 595 -37.65 24.98 24.38
N ASP A 596 -36.37 24.83 24.69
CA ASP A 596 -35.29 24.99 23.73
C ASP A 596 -35.08 23.63 23.00
N PHE A 597 -34.37 23.63 21.87
CA PHE A 597 -33.97 22.42 21.13
C PHE A 597 -32.44 22.31 21.12
N PRO A 598 -31.86 21.11 20.93
CA PRO A 598 -30.44 20.96 20.66
C PRO A 598 -30.00 21.73 19.40
N SER A 599 -28.73 22.12 19.38
CA SER A 599 -28.02 22.76 18.28
C SER A 599 -26.53 22.46 18.44
N ILE A 600 -25.71 22.77 17.43
CA ILE A 600 -24.25 22.70 17.58
C ILE A 600 -23.80 23.80 18.55
N ASP A 601 -22.79 23.53 19.39
CA ASP A 601 -22.07 24.59 20.13
C ASP A 601 -20.96 25.15 19.22
N GLU A 602 -21.30 26.20 18.46
CA GLU A 602 -20.39 26.90 17.55
C GLU A 602 -19.04 27.26 18.19
N GLU A 603 -19.04 27.70 19.47
CA GLU A 603 -17.80 28.09 20.19
C GLU A 603 -16.96 26.86 20.58
N ALA A 604 -17.59 25.71 20.84
CA ALA A 604 -16.89 24.45 21.13
C ALA A 604 -16.28 23.83 19.87
N VAL A 605 -17.07 23.67 18.80
CA VAL A 605 -16.62 23.00 17.55
C VAL A 605 -15.50 23.81 16.87
N GLN A 606 -15.60 25.14 16.83
CA GLN A 606 -14.49 25.97 16.35
C GLN A 606 -13.24 25.84 17.24
N SER A 607 -13.40 25.67 18.56
CA SER A 607 -12.27 25.45 19.47
C SER A 607 -11.65 24.05 19.31
N TYR A 608 -12.41 23.04 18.90
CA TYR A 608 -11.90 21.71 18.56
C TYR A 608 -11.09 21.76 17.26
N LEU A 609 -11.68 22.33 16.20
CA LEU A 609 -11.04 22.58 14.91
C LEU A 609 -9.73 23.40 15.04
N GLU A 610 -9.71 24.46 15.86
CA GLU A 610 -8.48 25.20 16.20
C GLU A 610 -7.48 24.38 17.04
N GLN A 611 -7.95 23.42 17.86
CA GLN A 611 -7.10 22.67 18.78
C GLN A 611 -6.35 21.53 18.08
N VAL A 612 -6.98 20.78 17.17
CA VAL A 612 -6.30 19.71 16.43
C VAL A 612 -5.24 20.28 15.47
N GLN A 613 -5.46 21.47 14.89
CA GLN A 613 -4.41 22.27 14.23
C GLN A 613 -3.28 22.72 15.17
N GLY A 614 -3.57 22.88 16.45
CA GLY A 614 -2.68 23.49 17.45
C GLY A 614 -1.73 22.51 18.14
N SER A 615 -1.90 21.21 17.93
CA SER A 615 -1.07 20.14 18.45
C SER A 615 0.29 20.09 17.72
N GLU A 616 1.28 20.87 18.19
CA GLU A 616 2.70 20.60 17.89
C GLU A 616 3.14 19.28 18.58
N SER A 617 2.69 18.16 18.03
CA SER A 617 3.21 16.82 18.26
C SER A 617 3.83 16.32 16.96
N SER A 618 4.82 15.44 17.07
CA SER A 618 5.16 14.50 16.00
C SER A 618 3.92 13.68 15.66
N SER A 619 3.54 13.37 14.41
CA SER A 619 3.87 13.86 13.06
C SER A 619 2.89 13.35 11.96
N GLY A 620 1.93 12.41 12.18
CA GLY A 620 0.69 12.08 11.36
C GLY A 620 0.35 10.66 10.71
N LEU A 621 -0.01 10.40 9.42
CA LEU A 621 -0.03 9.04 8.71
C LEU A 621 -0.46 9.07 7.20
N ASP A 622 0.24 8.34 6.29
CA ASP A 622 -0.26 7.88 4.96
C ASP A 622 0.39 6.55 4.49
N THR A 623 -0.26 5.83 3.55
CA THR A 623 -0.25 4.36 3.45
C THR A 623 0.08 3.75 2.08
N THR A 624 0.04 4.49 0.96
CA THR A 624 0.03 3.87 -0.38
C THR A 624 1.39 3.44 -0.95
N THR A 625 2.52 3.93 -0.43
CA THR A 625 3.87 3.53 -0.90
C THR A 625 4.59 2.55 0.05
N VAL A 626 4.26 2.54 1.35
CA VAL A 626 5.00 1.80 2.39
C VAL A 626 4.74 0.27 2.33
N LEU A 627 3.64 -0.14 1.70
CA LEU A 627 3.22 -1.55 1.59
C LEU A 627 4.24 -2.49 0.94
N VAL A 628 5.20 -1.99 0.16
CA VAL A 628 6.28 -2.84 -0.40
C VAL A 628 7.12 -3.49 0.71
N GLY A 629 7.40 -2.78 1.80
CA GLY A 629 8.10 -3.34 2.96
C GLY A 629 7.25 -4.36 3.71
N VAL A 630 6.02 -3.96 4.09
CA VAL A 630 5.10 -4.79 4.90
C VAL A 630 4.65 -6.04 4.15
N ALA A 631 4.40 -5.96 2.83
CA ALA A 631 4.03 -7.11 2.02
C ALA A 631 5.19 -8.08 1.77
N ILE A 632 6.45 -7.62 1.79
CA ILE A 632 7.62 -8.51 1.77
C ILE A 632 7.75 -9.22 3.13
N VAL A 633 7.63 -8.52 4.26
CA VAL A 633 7.73 -9.11 5.61
C VAL A 633 6.56 -10.08 5.88
N GLY A 634 5.32 -9.66 5.67
CA GLY A 634 4.13 -10.51 5.79
C GLY A 634 4.10 -11.63 4.75
N GLY A 635 4.61 -11.37 3.55
CA GLY A 635 4.80 -12.38 2.50
C GLY A 635 5.81 -13.46 2.91
N LEU A 636 6.93 -13.09 3.54
CA LEU A 636 7.91 -14.01 4.11
C LEU A 636 7.30 -14.82 5.26
N PHE A 637 6.56 -14.20 6.18
CA PHE A 637 5.84 -14.86 7.27
C PHE A 637 4.85 -15.93 6.74
N ILE A 638 4.02 -15.57 5.75
CA ILE A 638 3.05 -16.47 5.12
C ILE A 638 3.73 -17.56 4.26
N ALA A 639 4.86 -17.25 3.61
CA ALA A 639 5.61 -18.22 2.82
C ALA A 639 6.33 -19.25 3.71
N TYR A 640 7.00 -18.81 4.77
CA TYR A 640 7.66 -19.65 5.77
C TYR A 640 6.66 -20.64 6.40
N ARG A 641 5.51 -20.13 6.87
CA ARG A 641 4.39 -20.92 7.44
C ARG A 641 3.67 -21.83 6.41
N LYS A 642 4.05 -21.82 5.13
CA LYS A 642 3.55 -22.71 4.06
C LYS A 642 4.52 -23.81 3.63
N PHE A 643 5.80 -23.73 4.02
CA PHE A 643 6.83 -24.70 3.62
C PHE A 643 7.20 -25.72 4.72
N TYR A 644 6.65 -25.57 5.93
CA TYR A 644 6.76 -26.50 7.06
C TYR A 644 5.40 -27.01 7.56
#